data_AF-M7TQY5-F1
#
_entry.id   AF-M7TQY5-F1
#
_cell.length_a   1.000
_cell.length_b   1.000
_cell.length_c   1.000
_cell.angle_alpha   90.00
_cell.angle_beta   90.00
_cell.angle_gamma   90.00
#
_symmetry.space_group_name_H-M   'P 1'
#
loop_
_entity.id
_entity.type
_entity.pdbx_description
1 polymer ?
#
loop_
_entity_poly.entity_id
_entity_poly.type
_entity_poly.pdbx_seq_one_letter_code
_entity_poly.pdbx_strand_id
1 'polypeptide(L)'
;MWFQDVAAGEGRRSTAATVAVLGSSLLFAYSAQAAPAPVPAPFAVVRQETTSDPFAVIDPQNWVNPDNMTWADYVAPPGTTWSDPTRKGSIRNFNIALVTVDYPDEAFVISQAAGSSVFGNPQPIVSGLDRSEVPAFYRDLLNTPNELNQGHTLHEYWMEDSAGRYGVDLTVYGAYELPDKSYQYGVDTGGFNPDACPAGDECTSDLRTDTFAIWRADVGDDVADSYELVFILSAGQDESSTWQEFGEMKFQTKEDVPDEFGPPDDGALPNYAATRYVEWSSWAASSTIWPNAGGGSSTQAESSGLGTYAHELTHLLGIGDNYNNPYSDPARRAYTGPWSMLSRGSFGGPGGPHTRWQIPSLHGGSLGCLHTMQDKLRIGLVDNSSVVMVSREELASSGTIVAEITARSVDPGADGLMGILISFGADGDLSPSCDTSAEPLCDGGGYDNYNVEVIDRMGADSFTPDAGVMVSKTKDRDVQPFQWTIDANPQDIDVVDFYRPDGTPSMLSIGDYRQLADALFHAGTRSGSLSEHVDEPNRLHFYVVDVARAADDGVLRYTVGARSLDANSTSSSSSTKYGLALGDGSIAGGANSTAAVTTTGVTCAFELSNTGGADANVQRRDLLSYFGDVYRLSAQVDGEGWRVQLPNALATAPFGGSTTANVAVAAAENATSSAVVTLTVTSESDSTVSATKVCRVAK
;
A
#
# COMPACT_ATOMS: atom_id res chain seq x y z
N MET A 1 -0.64 4.45 -25.07
CA MET A 1 -1.65 3.88 -26.00
C MET A 1 -0.94 3.03 -27.06
N TRP A 2 -0.50 1.82 -26.71
CA TRP A 2 -0.12 0.74 -27.65
C TRP A 2 -0.12 -0.59 -26.87
N PHE A 3 -1.18 -1.38 -27.01
CA PHE A 3 -1.19 -2.81 -26.70
C PHE A 3 -2.16 -3.48 -27.69
N GLN A 4 -1.66 -4.35 -28.56
CA GLN A 4 -2.48 -5.29 -29.32
C GLN A 4 -1.81 -6.68 -29.33
N ASP A 5 -2.52 -7.62 -28.70
CA ASP A 5 -2.77 -9.03 -29.01
C ASP A 5 -1.85 -9.77 -29.99
N VAL A 6 -1.37 -10.97 -29.60
CA VAL A 6 -1.64 -12.25 -30.32
C VAL A 6 -1.61 -13.46 -29.37
N ALA A 7 -2.81 -14.01 -29.14
CA ALA A 7 -3.27 -15.42 -29.07
C ALA A 7 -2.42 -16.55 -28.44
N ALA A 8 -2.99 -17.16 -27.39
CA ALA A 8 -2.68 -18.50 -26.88
C ALA A 8 -3.46 -19.60 -27.64
N GLY A 9 -2.76 -20.71 -27.94
CA GLY A 9 -3.33 -21.92 -28.53
C GLY A 9 -3.49 -23.05 -27.51
N GLU A 10 -4.67 -23.66 -27.51
CA GLU A 10 -5.12 -24.73 -26.61
C GLU A 10 -4.35 -26.07 -26.74
N GLY A 11 -4.28 -26.79 -25.62
CA GLY A 11 -4.75 -28.18 -25.60
C GLY A 11 -3.81 -29.21 -24.97
N ARG A 12 -4.24 -29.80 -23.84
CA ARG A 12 -4.39 -31.27 -23.74
C ARG A 12 -5.11 -31.75 -22.48
N ARG A 13 -5.85 -32.84 -22.72
CA ARG A 13 -6.81 -33.53 -21.86
C ARG A 13 -6.17 -34.47 -20.84
N SER A 14 -6.82 -34.56 -19.69
CA SER A 14 -7.26 -35.77 -18.95
C SER A 14 -6.31 -36.98 -18.85
N THR A 15 -6.04 -37.42 -17.61
CA THR A 15 -6.37 -38.80 -17.22
C THR A 15 -6.55 -38.93 -15.71
N ALA A 16 -7.76 -39.34 -15.31
CA ALA A 16 -8.10 -39.78 -13.97
C ALA A 16 -7.60 -41.21 -13.75
N ALA A 17 -7.01 -41.49 -12.58
CA ALA A 17 -6.72 -42.83 -12.11
C ALA A 17 -7.47 -43.08 -10.79
N THR A 18 -8.53 -43.89 -10.89
CA THR A 18 -9.29 -44.44 -9.77
C THR A 18 -8.50 -45.60 -9.17
N VAL A 19 -8.23 -45.58 -7.86
CA VAL A 19 -7.83 -46.78 -7.10
C VAL A 19 -8.80 -46.93 -5.93
N ALA A 20 -9.64 -47.95 -6.04
CA ALA A 20 -10.46 -48.46 -4.95
C ALA A 20 -9.68 -49.53 -4.19
N VAL A 21 -9.59 -49.41 -2.86
CA VAL A 21 -9.29 -50.56 -1.99
C VAL A 21 -10.28 -50.53 -0.81
N LEU A 22 -11.13 -51.54 -0.80
CA LEU A 22 -12.01 -51.94 0.30
C LEU A 22 -11.19 -52.64 1.39
N GLY A 23 -11.43 -52.27 2.65
CA GLY A 23 -10.90 -52.97 3.81
C GLY A 23 -11.74 -52.67 5.04
N SER A 24 -12.85 -53.40 5.21
CA SER A 24 -13.75 -53.32 6.36
C SER A 24 -13.10 -53.89 7.63
N SER A 25 -13.25 -53.20 8.76
CA SER A 25 -13.11 -53.78 10.10
C SER A 25 -14.05 -53.03 11.05
N LEU A 26 -15.18 -53.68 11.36
CA LEU A 26 -16.14 -53.25 12.37
C LEU A 26 -15.57 -53.52 13.76
N LEU A 27 -15.41 -52.46 14.56
CA LEU A 27 -15.27 -52.53 16.01
C LEU A 27 -16.34 -51.63 16.63
N PHE A 28 -17.31 -52.26 17.30
CA PHE A 28 -18.27 -51.58 18.16
C PHE A 28 -17.57 -51.11 19.43
N ALA A 29 -17.45 -49.79 19.60
CA ALA A 29 -17.12 -49.17 20.88
C ALA A 29 -18.19 -48.11 21.19
N TYR A 30 -18.88 -48.31 22.31
CA TYR A 30 -19.75 -47.31 22.93
C TYR A 30 -18.91 -46.08 23.32
N SER A 31 -19.26 -44.90 22.82
CA SER A 31 -18.73 -43.63 23.31
C SER A 31 -19.88 -42.67 23.63
N ALA A 32 -19.88 -42.20 24.88
CA ALA A 32 -20.83 -41.27 25.45
C ALA A 32 -20.96 -39.98 24.63
N GLN A 33 -22.16 -39.41 24.63
CA GLN A 33 -22.42 -38.04 24.17
C GLN A 33 -21.62 -37.06 25.05
N ALA A 34 -20.47 -36.63 24.55
CA ALA A 34 -19.83 -35.41 25.02
C ALA A 34 -20.52 -34.23 24.36
N ALA A 35 -20.97 -33.27 25.16
CA ALA A 35 -21.40 -31.97 24.66
C ALA A 35 -20.26 -31.35 23.82
N PRO A 36 -20.56 -30.65 22.71
CA PRO A 36 -19.53 -29.95 21.96
C PRO A 36 -18.83 -28.95 22.89
N ALA A 37 -17.51 -29.05 22.98
CA ALA A 37 -16.69 -28.04 23.63
C ALA A 37 -16.88 -26.70 22.91
N PRO A 38 -16.89 -25.56 23.62
CA PRO A 38 -16.97 -24.26 22.98
C PRO A 38 -15.75 -24.07 22.08
N VAL A 39 -15.99 -23.85 20.79
CA VAL A 39 -14.99 -23.31 19.86
C VAL A 39 -14.67 -21.90 20.35
N PRO A 40 -13.39 -21.51 20.52
CA PRO A 40 -13.06 -20.14 20.88
C PRO A 40 -13.57 -19.21 19.78
N ALA A 41 -14.28 -18.15 20.18
CA ALA A 41 -14.74 -17.13 19.24
C ALA A 41 -13.53 -16.46 18.60
N PRO A 42 -13.48 -16.29 17.26
CA PRO A 42 -12.37 -15.61 16.58
C PRO A 42 -12.31 -14.09 16.85
N PHE A 43 -13.16 -13.56 17.75
CA PHE A 43 -13.23 -12.15 18.14
C PHE A 43 -13.05 -12.00 19.65
N ALA A 44 -11.86 -12.31 20.15
CA ALA A 44 -11.44 -11.72 21.41
C ALA A 44 -10.77 -10.39 21.06
N VAL A 45 -11.54 -9.30 21.06
CA VAL A 45 -11.01 -7.94 20.92
C VAL A 45 -9.94 -7.76 21.99
N VAL A 46 -8.67 -7.80 21.57
CA VAL A 46 -7.55 -7.46 22.44
C VAL A 46 -7.64 -5.95 22.61
N ARG A 47 -8.20 -5.53 23.75
CA ARG A 47 -8.35 -4.12 24.12
C ARG A 47 -6.99 -3.43 24.02
N GLN A 48 -6.95 -2.36 23.22
CA GLN A 48 -5.96 -1.29 23.31
C GLN A 48 -5.78 -0.91 24.79
N GLU A 49 -4.53 -0.66 25.21
CA GLU A 49 -4.25 -0.09 26.53
C GLU A 49 -5.19 1.09 26.76
N THR A 50 -6.07 0.97 27.75
CA THR A 50 -6.98 2.05 28.09
C THR A 50 -6.13 3.24 28.49
N THR A 51 -6.01 4.23 27.60
CA THR A 51 -5.47 5.52 27.96
C THR A 51 -6.23 5.99 29.20
N SER A 52 -5.51 6.47 30.21
CA SER A 52 -6.15 6.95 31.43
C SER A 52 -6.99 8.21 31.20
N ASP A 53 -6.84 8.86 30.04
CA ASP A 53 -7.63 10.01 29.62
C ASP A 53 -8.89 9.56 28.85
N PRO A 54 -10.09 9.75 29.43
CA PRO A 54 -11.35 9.43 28.76
C PRO A 54 -11.55 10.16 27.42
N PHE A 55 -10.89 11.31 27.22
CA PHE A 55 -11.03 12.15 26.03
C PHE A 55 -9.92 11.93 25.00
N ALA A 56 -9.06 10.94 25.18
CA ALA A 56 -8.07 10.57 24.19
C ALA A 56 -8.74 10.25 22.84
N VAL A 57 -8.07 10.63 21.75
CA VAL A 57 -8.39 10.15 20.41
C VAL A 57 -7.86 8.73 20.33
N ILE A 58 -8.70 7.77 19.93
CA ILE A 58 -8.32 6.34 19.96
C ILE A 58 -7.29 6.01 18.87
N ASP A 59 -7.36 6.72 17.76
CA ASP A 59 -6.56 6.52 16.56
C ASP A 59 -6.27 7.88 15.88
N PRO A 60 -5.38 8.70 16.44
CA PRO A 60 -5.02 9.97 15.81
C PRO A 60 -4.20 9.71 14.54
N GLN A 61 -4.61 10.32 13.43
CA GLN A 61 -3.84 10.34 12.19
C GLN A 61 -2.55 11.14 12.41
N ASN A 62 -1.41 10.53 12.11
CA ASN A 62 -0.09 11.11 12.30
C ASN A 62 0.80 10.77 11.10
N TRP A 63 0.37 11.22 9.92
CA TRP A 63 1.16 11.02 8.71
C TRP A 63 2.47 11.81 8.76
N VAL A 64 3.47 11.32 8.04
CA VAL A 64 4.81 11.91 7.94
C VAL A 64 5.16 12.08 6.47
N ASN A 65 5.65 13.26 6.08
CA ASN A 65 6.17 13.44 4.73
C ASN A 65 7.39 12.52 4.52
N PRO A 66 7.40 11.64 3.49
CA PRO A 66 8.55 10.78 3.16
C PRO A 66 9.89 11.52 3.10
N ASP A 67 9.91 12.80 2.72
CA ASP A 67 11.12 13.64 2.68
C ASP A 67 11.81 13.78 4.05
N ASN A 68 11.05 13.63 5.14
CA ASN A 68 11.53 13.76 6.51
C ASN A 68 11.91 12.43 7.17
N MET A 69 11.70 11.30 6.47
CA MET A 69 11.97 9.98 7.03
C MET A 69 13.45 9.62 6.95
N THR A 70 13.90 8.82 7.91
CA THR A 70 15.27 8.33 8.04
C THR A 70 15.28 6.82 8.24
N TRP A 71 16.44 6.16 8.16
CA TRP A 71 16.54 4.74 8.53
C TRP A 71 16.10 4.44 9.98
N ALA A 72 16.01 5.44 10.87
CA ALA A 72 15.48 5.27 12.21
C ALA A 72 13.95 5.06 12.25
N ASP A 73 13.25 5.35 11.16
CA ASP A 73 11.81 5.11 11.00
C ASP A 73 11.50 3.64 10.61
N TYR A 74 12.50 2.84 10.25
CA TYR A 74 12.28 1.43 9.92
C TYR A 74 11.90 0.63 11.17
N VAL A 75 10.79 -0.13 11.06
CA VAL A 75 10.31 -1.03 12.11
C VAL A 75 10.22 -2.44 11.54
N ALA A 76 11.01 -3.40 12.04
CA ALA A 76 10.98 -4.77 11.53
C ALA A 76 9.66 -5.50 11.85
N PRO A 77 9.11 -6.32 10.93
CA PRO A 77 7.98 -7.19 11.21
C PRO A 77 8.35 -8.25 12.27
N PRO A 78 7.49 -8.51 13.27
CA PRO A 78 7.83 -9.36 14.39
C PRO A 78 7.98 -10.84 14.01
N GLY A 79 8.94 -11.52 14.65
CA GLY A 79 9.12 -12.96 14.49
C GLY A 79 9.71 -13.39 13.14
N THR A 80 10.25 -12.45 12.38
CA THR A 80 10.77 -12.71 11.03
C THR A 80 12.29 -12.55 10.96
N THR A 81 12.89 -13.21 9.97
CA THR A 81 14.32 -13.09 9.61
C THR A 81 14.42 -13.10 8.09
N TRP A 82 13.62 -12.27 7.42
CA TRP A 82 13.45 -12.32 5.97
C TRP A 82 14.72 -12.00 5.19
N SER A 83 15.64 -11.25 5.79
CA SER A 83 16.96 -10.96 5.22
C SER A 83 17.96 -12.12 5.31
N ASP A 84 17.65 -13.25 5.97
CA ASP A 84 18.53 -14.42 6.02
C ASP A 84 18.67 -15.08 4.63
N PRO A 85 19.84 -14.95 3.95
CA PRO A 85 20.01 -15.42 2.57
C PRO A 85 20.06 -16.95 2.47
N THR A 86 20.16 -17.67 3.59
CA THR A 86 20.11 -19.14 3.62
C THR A 86 18.68 -19.67 3.50
N ARG A 87 17.69 -18.82 3.79
CA ARG A 87 16.28 -19.13 3.62
C ARG A 87 15.91 -18.92 2.16
N LYS A 88 15.01 -19.75 1.64
CA LYS A 88 14.52 -19.68 0.26
C LYS A 88 13.01 -19.57 0.28
N GLY A 89 12.46 -18.91 -0.74
CA GLY A 89 11.01 -18.84 -0.92
C GLY A 89 10.42 -20.25 -0.98
N SER A 90 9.39 -20.50 -0.18
CA SER A 90 8.78 -21.82 -0.05
C SER A 90 7.99 -22.27 -1.30
N ILE A 91 7.59 -21.33 -2.15
CA ILE A 91 6.90 -21.58 -3.42
C ILE A 91 7.83 -21.31 -4.60
N ARG A 92 8.51 -20.15 -4.60
CA ARG A 92 9.41 -19.75 -5.68
C ARG A 92 10.61 -19.02 -5.11
N ASN A 93 11.79 -19.38 -5.57
CA ASN A 93 12.98 -18.57 -5.32
C ASN A 93 13.54 -18.17 -6.67
N PHE A 94 13.46 -16.89 -7.00
CA PHE A 94 13.86 -16.40 -8.30
C PHE A 94 15.35 -16.55 -8.50
N ASN A 95 15.76 -17.03 -9.68
CA ASN A 95 17.17 -17.01 -10.09
C ASN A 95 17.34 -16.01 -11.23
N ILE A 96 17.89 -14.84 -10.90
CA ILE A 96 17.94 -13.69 -11.80
C ILE A 96 19.40 -13.37 -12.14
N ALA A 97 19.67 -13.15 -13.43
CA ALA A 97 20.95 -12.59 -13.86
C ALA A 97 20.93 -11.07 -13.70
N LEU A 98 21.92 -10.49 -13.04
CA LEU A 98 22.20 -9.06 -13.00
C LEU A 98 23.35 -8.76 -13.96
N VAL A 99 23.04 -8.22 -15.14
CA VAL A 99 24.01 -7.90 -16.18
C VAL A 99 24.33 -6.42 -16.10
N THR A 100 25.57 -6.06 -15.78
CA THR A 100 25.98 -4.66 -15.65
C THR A 100 26.67 -4.17 -16.92
N VAL A 101 26.26 -2.99 -17.41
CA VAL A 101 26.77 -2.39 -18.65
C VAL A 101 27.16 -0.91 -18.46
N ASP A 102 28.23 -0.49 -19.13
CA ASP A 102 28.63 0.92 -19.30
C ASP A 102 28.82 1.26 -20.78
N TYR A 103 29.23 2.50 -21.06
CA TYR A 103 29.22 3.08 -22.40
C TYR A 103 30.58 3.67 -22.77
N PRO A 104 30.87 3.88 -24.07
CA PRO A 104 32.10 4.53 -24.53
C PRO A 104 32.28 5.96 -24.02
N ASP A 105 31.19 6.68 -23.73
CA ASP A 105 31.17 8.05 -23.23
C ASP A 105 30.83 8.17 -21.74
N GLU A 106 30.31 7.11 -21.12
CA GLU A 106 29.92 7.08 -19.72
C GLU A 106 30.33 5.76 -19.05
N ALA A 107 31.44 5.81 -18.31
CA ALA A 107 31.84 4.73 -17.42
C ALA A 107 30.94 4.70 -16.18
N PHE A 108 30.82 3.52 -15.53
CA PHE A 108 30.14 3.39 -14.22
C PHE A 108 30.53 4.52 -13.27
N VAL A 109 29.54 5.29 -12.83
CA VAL A 109 29.72 6.46 -11.99
C VAL A 109 30.39 6.06 -10.68
N ILE A 110 30.07 4.90 -10.11
CA ILE A 110 30.70 4.41 -8.87
C ILE A 110 32.22 4.18 -9.00
N SER A 111 32.73 4.01 -10.22
CA SER A 111 34.17 3.86 -10.50
C SER A 111 34.93 5.19 -10.56
N GLN A 112 34.21 6.31 -10.58
CA GLN A 112 34.78 7.64 -10.70
C GLN A 112 35.05 8.27 -9.33
N ALA A 113 35.75 9.41 -9.30
CA ALA A 113 36.02 10.14 -8.07
C ALA A 113 34.72 10.72 -7.49
N ALA A 114 34.59 10.76 -6.15
CA ALA A 114 33.41 11.31 -5.51
C ALA A 114 33.00 12.69 -6.05
N GLY A 115 31.73 12.82 -6.42
CA GLY A 115 31.14 14.07 -6.93
C GLY A 115 31.65 14.51 -8.32
N SER A 116 32.27 13.63 -9.11
CA SER A 116 32.86 14.01 -10.39
C SER A 116 31.88 14.10 -11.55
N SER A 117 30.72 13.43 -11.47
CA SER A 117 29.69 13.53 -12.51
C SER A 117 29.01 14.90 -12.47
N VAL A 118 28.35 15.29 -13.57
CA VAL A 118 27.57 16.53 -13.65
C VAL A 118 26.47 16.59 -12.57
N PHE A 119 25.97 15.43 -12.16
CA PHE A 119 24.97 15.28 -11.10
C PHE A 119 25.56 15.35 -9.68
N GLY A 120 26.88 15.43 -9.53
CA GLY A 120 27.53 15.40 -8.22
C GLY A 120 27.59 14.00 -7.61
N ASN A 121 27.64 12.96 -8.46
CA ASN A 121 27.84 11.56 -8.07
C ASN A 121 29.23 11.06 -8.52
N PRO A 122 29.71 9.91 -7.99
CA PRO A 122 29.11 9.12 -6.92
C PRO A 122 29.23 9.83 -5.56
N GLN A 123 28.39 9.44 -4.62
CA GLN A 123 28.43 9.90 -3.24
C GLN A 123 29.75 9.48 -2.58
N PRO A 124 30.34 10.30 -1.69
CA PRO A 124 31.64 10.00 -1.08
C PRO A 124 31.71 8.67 -0.30
N ILE A 125 30.57 8.13 0.12
CA ILE A 125 30.50 6.86 0.89
C ILE A 125 31.07 5.69 0.10
N VAL A 126 30.88 5.65 -1.22
CA VAL A 126 31.46 4.65 -2.12
C VAL A 126 31.79 5.35 -3.45
N SER A 127 33.07 5.39 -3.80
CA SER A 127 33.56 5.98 -5.05
C SER A 127 34.93 5.40 -5.40
N GLY A 128 35.33 5.53 -6.66
CA GLY A 128 36.64 5.09 -7.14
C GLY A 128 36.83 3.56 -7.13
N LEU A 129 35.74 2.80 -7.25
CA LEU A 129 35.80 1.34 -7.36
C LEU A 129 36.50 0.92 -8.66
N ASP A 130 37.24 -0.18 -8.63
CA ASP A 130 37.75 -0.76 -9.87
C ASP A 130 36.55 -1.23 -10.73
N ARG A 131 36.56 -0.96 -12.03
CA ARG A 131 35.48 -1.34 -12.97
C ARG A 131 35.08 -2.83 -12.86
N SER A 132 36.05 -3.71 -12.58
CA SER A 132 35.80 -5.14 -12.39
C SER A 132 35.06 -5.52 -11.11
N GLU A 133 35.00 -4.63 -10.12
CA GLU A 133 34.33 -4.84 -8.83
C GLU A 133 32.85 -4.42 -8.88
N VAL A 134 32.48 -3.56 -9.82
CA VAL A 134 31.12 -2.98 -9.96
C VAL A 134 30.00 -4.03 -9.97
N PRO A 135 30.08 -5.14 -10.74
CA PRO A 135 29.01 -6.13 -10.73
C PRO A 135 28.80 -6.75 -9.34
N ALA A 136 29.88 -7.15 -8.67
CA ALA A 136 29.82 -7.73 -7.34
C ALA A 136 29.30 -6.74 -6.30
N PHE A 137 29.71 -5.47 -6.40
CA PHE A 137 29.22 -4.39 -5.56
C PHE A 137 27.69 -4.26 -5.64
N TYR A 138 27.12 -4.19 -6.85
CA TYR A 138 25.67 -4.03 -7.00
C TYR A 138 24.87 -5.25 -6.59
N ARG A 139 25.37 -6.48 -6.80
CA ARG A 139 24.74 -7.67 -6.20
C ARG A 139 24.72 -7.58 -4.69
N ASP A 140 25.84 -7.19 -4.08
CA ASP A 140 25.91 -7.15 -2.63
C ASP A 140 25.04 -6.02 -2.06
N LEU A 141 25.00 -4.86 -2.71
CA LEU A 141 24.10 -3.78 -2.36
C LEU A 141 22.63 -4.22 -2.42
N LEU A 142 22.23 -4.95 -3.47
CA LEU A 142 20.83 -5.31 -3.70
C LEU A 142 20.40 -6.59 -2.98
N ASN A 143 21.28 -7.58 -2.78
CA ASN A 143 20.87 -8.93 -2.39
C ASN A 143 21.72 -9.59 -1.30
N THR A 144 22.70 -8.87 -0.73
CA THR A 144 23.50 -9.36 0.41
C THR A 144 23.33 -8.40 1.59
N PRO A 145 22.82 -8.84 2.77
CA PRO A 145 22.70 -7.97 3.93
C PRO A 145 24.07 -7.41 4.35
N ASN A 146 24.21 -6.08 4.41
CA ASN A 146 25.45 -5.40 4.75
C ASN A 146 25.20 -4.03 5.41
N GLU A 147 26.26 -3.32 5.77
CA GLU A 147 26.14 -2.02 6.45
C GLU A 147 25.58 -0.91 5.55
N LEU A 148 25.88 -0.91 4.24
CA LEU A 148 25.41 0.13 3.31
C LEU A 148 23.90 0.07 3.10
N ASN A 149 23.35 -1.13 2.90
CA ASN A 149 21.91 -1.33 2.73
C ASN A 149 21.15 -1.51 4.05
N GLN A 150 21.80 -1.28 5.20
CA GLN A 150 21.22 -1.48 6.55
C GLN A 150 20.69 -2.91 6.79
N GLY A 151 21.18 -3.89 6.04
CA GLY A 151 20.70 -5.27 6.07
C GLY A 151 19.51 -5.55 5.16
N HIS A 152 19.01 -4.55 4.42
CA HIS A 152 17.84 -4.69 3.57
C HIS A 152 18.18 -5.14 2.15
N THR A 153 17.41 -6.09 1.63
CA THR A 153 17.73 -6.77 0.37
C THR A 153 16.48 -7.06 -0.46
N LEU A 154 16.66 -7.25 -1.77
CA LEU A 154 15.58 -7.64 -2.66
C LEU A 154 15.02 -9.00 -2.26
N HIS A 155 15.89 -9.92 -1.81
CA HIS A 155 15.46 -11.18 -1.19
C HIS A 155 14.54 -10.95 0.01
N GLU A 156 14.93 -10.09 0.95
CA GLU A 156 14.11 -9.73 2.11
C GLU A 156 12.75 -9.18 1.69
N TYR A 157 12.72 -8.22 0.75
CA TYR A 157 11.49 -7.60 0.28
C TYR A 157 10.48 -8.67 -0.20
N TRP A 158 10.90 -9.57 -1.09
CA TRP A 158 10.01 -10.61 -1.60
C TRP A 158 9.61 -11.63 -0.54
N MET A 159 10.49 -11.93 0.40
CA MET A 159 10.19 -12.83 1.52
C MET A 159 9.18 -12.18 2.48
N GLU A 160 9.32 -10.90 2.80
CA GLU A 160 8.38 -10.17 3.64
C GLU A 160 7.01 -10.06 2.98
N ASP A 161 6.99 -9.55 1.76
CA ASP A 161 5.78 -9.23 1.02
C ASP A 161 4.92 -10.47 0.69
N SER A 162 5.50 -11.65 0.79
CA SER A 162 4.86 -12.94 0.52
C SER A 162 4.80 -13.89 1.72
N ALA A 163 5.11 -13.42 2.93
CA ALA A 163 5.21 -14.24 4.13
C ALA A 163 6.10 -15.50 3.94
N GLY A 164 7.21 -15.33 3.22
CA GLY A 164 8.24 -16.34 2.97
C GLY A 164 7.94 -17.29 1.80
N ARG A 165 6.97 -16.96 0.93
CA ARG A 165 6.64 -17.77 -0.24
C ARG A 165 7.61 -17.53 -1.39
N TYR A 166 8.08 -16.30 -1.56
CA TYR A 166 8.86 -15.82 -2.69
C TYR A 166 10.20 -15.27 -2.16
N GLY A 167 11.31 -15.62 -2.80
CA GLY A 167 12.64 -15.08 -2.48
C GLY A 167 13.44 -14.85 -3.74
N VAL A 168 14.57 -14.15 -3.65
CA VAL A 168 15.40 -13.79 -4.83
C VAL A 168 16.87 -14.18 -4.63
N ASP A 169 17.46 -14.73 -5.69
CA ASP A 169 18.90 -14.91 -5.87
C ASP A 169 19.36 -14.12 -7.09
N LEU A 170 20.45 -13.35 -6.92
CA LEU A 170 21.09 -12.60 -7.99
C LEU A 170 22.46 -13.19 -8.35
N THR A 171 22.69 -13.43 -9.65
CA THR A 171 24.01 -13.79 -10.19
C THR A 171 24.49 -12.72 -11.15
N VAL A 172 25.73 -12.26 -11.01
CA VAL A 172 26.24 -11.09 -11.76
C VAL A 172 27.06 -11.45 -12.98
N TYR A 173 26.97 -10.59 -13.99
CA TYR A 173 27.75 -10.62 -15.22
C TYR A 173 28.17 -9.21 -15.63
N GLY A 174 29.25 -9.11 -16.43
CA GLY A 174 29.89 -7.85 -16.79
C GLY A 174 31.10 -7.55 -15.90
N ALA A 175 31.62 -6.33 -15.88
CA ALA A 175 31.19 -5.12 -16.58
C ALA A 175 31.41 -5.19 -18.11
N TYR A 176 30.33 -5.06 -18.90
CA TYR A 176 30.39 -5.00 -20.36
C TYR A 176 30.31 -3.56 -20.86
N GLU A 177 31.13 -3.19 -21.84
CA GLU A 177 31.02 -1.90 -22.53
C GLU A 177 30.14 -2.09 -23.77
N LEU A 178 29.07 -1.30 -23.88
CA LEU A 178 28.14 -1.31 -25.00
C LEU A 178 28.72 -0.59 -26.23
N PRO A 179 28.23 -0.90 -27.45
CA PRO A 179 28.80 -0.33 -28.68
C PRO A 179 28.51 1.16 -28.87
N ASP A 180 27.37 1.64 -28.39
CA ASP A 180 26.90 3.02 -28.58
C ASP A 180 26.98 3.81 -27.28
N LYS A 181 26.82 5.13 -27.39
CA LYS A 181 26.90 6.09 -26.28
C LYS A 181 25.65 6.08 -25.40
N SER A 182 25.74 6.49 -24.15
CA SER A 182 24.64 6.38 -23.18
C SER A 182 23.35 7.06 -23.64
N TYR A 183 23.45 8.28 -24.18
CA TYR A 183 22.30 9.03 -24.69
C TYR A 183 21.63 8.39 -25.93
N GLN A 184 22.32 7.52 -26.68
CA GLN A 184 21.72 6.82 -27.82
C GLN A 184 20.72 5.73 -27.37
N TYR A 185 20.77 5.34 -26.10
CA TYR A 185 19.83 4.43 -25.45
C TYR A 185 18.75 5.16 -24.62
N GLY A 186 19.01 6.39 -24.17
CA GLY A 186 18.09 7.19 -23.38
C GLY A 186 17.17 8.12 -24.19
N VAL A 187 17.62 8.53 -25.39
CA VAL A 187 16.84 9.36 -26.31
C VAL A 187 16.23 8.49 -27.43
N ASP A 188 14.97 8.74 -27.80
CA ASP A 188 14.28 8.09 -28.91
C ASP A 188 13.56 9.11 -29.80
N THR A 189 13.75 8.96 -31.11
CA THR A 189 13.07 9.69 -32.19
C THR A 189 11.54 9.74 -32.14
N GLY A 190 10.86 8.80 -31.47
CA GLY A 190 9.39 8.72 -31.42
C GLY A 190 8.80 8.54 -30.02
N GLY A 191 9.64 8.55 -28.99
CA GLY A 191 9.27 8.16 -27.64
C GLY A 191 9.82 9.12 -26.60
N PHE A 192 10.94 8.75 -25.99
CA PHE A 192 11.58 9.49 -24.91
C PHE A 192 12.42 10.64 -25.47
N ASN A 193 12.13 11.86 -25.02
CA ASN A 193 12.94 13.05 -25.31
C ASN A 193 13.12 13.30 -26.82
N PRO A 194 12.02 13.32 -27.60
CA PRO A 194 12.09 13.45 -29.04
C PRO A 194 12.83 14.74 -29.43
N ASP A 195 13.56 14.67 -30.54
CA ASP A 195 14.36 15.77 -31.10
C ASP A 195 15.57 16.19 -30.23
N ALA A 196 15.91 15.46 -29.16
CA ALA A 196 17.06 15.74 -28.31
C ALA A 196 18.35 14.97 -28.68
N CYS A 197 18.34 14.22 -29.79
CA CYS A 197 19.49 13.42 -30.22
C CYS A 197 20.58 14.31 -30.85
N PRO A 198 21.84 14.29 -30.35
CA PRO A 198 22.93 15.10 -30.90
C PRO A 198 23.17 14.89 -32.40
N ALA A 199 23.48 15.98 -33.10
CA ALA A 199 23.70 15.96 -34.54
C ALA A 199 24.87 15.05 -34.94
N GLY A 200 24.60 14.10 -35.85
CA GLY A 200 25.60 13.18 -36.39
C GLY A 200 25.59 11.79 -35.76
N ASP A 201 24.80 11.59 -34.70
CA ASP A 201 24.49 10.28 -34.15
C ASP A 201 23.03 9.89 -34.45
N GLU A 202 22.71 8.61 -34.23
CA GLU A 202 21.35 8.07 -34.33
C GLU A 202 20.98 7.48 -32.96
N CYS A 203 19.94 8.02 -32.33
CA CYS A 203 19.43 7.55 -31.04
C CYS A 203 18.30 6.54 -31.27
N THR A 204 18.71 5.35 -31.73
CA THR A 204 17.81 4.22 -32.07
C THR A 204 18.30 2.90 -31.46
N SER A 205 19.28 2.97 -30.57
CA SER A 205 19.95 1.81 -29.99
C SER A 205 19.05 1.18 -28.92
N ASP A 206 19.02 -0.16 -28.88
CA ASP A 206 18.19 -0.91 -27.94
C ASP A 206 19.05 -1.56 -26.86
N LEU A 207 18.88 -1.08 -25.62
CA LEU A 207 19.71 -1.48 -24.49
C LEU A 207 19.66 -2.98 -24.24
N ARG A 208 18.49 -3.62 -24.40
CA ARG A 208 18.33 -5.07 -24.20
C ARG A 208 19.05 -5.87 -25.27
N THR A 209 18.89 -5.48 -26.54
CA THR A 209 19.47 -6.17 -27.70
C THR A 209 20.99 -6.22 -27.57
N ASP A 210 21.62 -5.07 -27.32
CA ASP A 210 23.07 -5.00 -27.24
C ASP A 210 23.62 -5.67 -25.97
N THR A 211 22.95 -5.47 -24.83
CA THR A 211 23.32 -6.15 -23.58
C THR A 211 23.25 -7.67 -23.71
N PHE A 212 22.16 -8.19 -24.30
CA PHE A 212 22.02 -9.63 -24.50
C PHE A 212 23.00 -10.18 -25.53
N ALA A 213 23.31 -9.43 -26.58
CA ALA A 213 24.30 -9.85 -27.56
C ALA A 213 25.68 -10.04 -26.92
N ILE A 214 26.16 -9.08 -26.14
CA ILE A 214 27.48 -9.17 -25.50
C ILE A 214 27.52 -10.18 -24.35
N TRP A 215 26.49 -10.22 -23.51
CA TRP A 215 26.41 -11.17 -22.40
C TRP A 215 26.34 -12.61 -22.89
N ARG A 216 25.46 -12.92 -23.86
CA ARG A 216 25.33 -14.27 -24.42
C ARG A 216 26.59 -14.71 -25.16
N ALA A 217 27.30 -13.78 -25.81
CA ALA A 217 28.58 -14.09 -26.44
C ALA A 217 29.66 -14.49 -25.42
N ASP A 218 29.63 -13.92 -24.21
CA ASP A 218 30.56 -14.24 -23.12
C ASP A 218 30.23 -15.57 -22.43
N VAL A 219 28.97 -15.77 -22.03
CA VAL A 219 28.58 -16.91 -21.18
C VAL A 219 28.02 -18.10 -21.95
N GLY A 220 27.58 -17.89 -23.18
CA GLY A 220 26.88 -18.87 -24.01
C GLY A 220 25.38 -18.98 -23.70
N ASP A 221 24.59 -19.35 -24.72
CA ASP A 221 23.12 -19.42 -24.62
C ASP A 221 22.64 -20.38 -23.53
N ASP A 222 23.29 -21.53 -23.33
CA ASP A 222 22.91 -22.50 -22.29
C ASP A 222 22.98 -21.91 -20.87
N VAL A 223 23.95 -21.03 -20.60
CA VAL A 223 24.08 -20.35 -19.30
C VAL A 223 23.05 -19.23 -19.20
N ALA A 224 22.89 -18.42 -20.24
CA ALA A 224 21.93 -17.33 -20.26
C ALA A 224 20.49 -17.84 -20.09
N ASP A 225 20.12 -18.92 -20.78
CA ASP A 225 18.79 -19.54 -20.75
C ASP A 225 18.51 -20.30 -19.43
N SER A 226 19.49 -20.44 -18.54
CA SER A 226 19.30 -21.01 -17.19
C SER A 226 18.68 -20.02 -16.20
N TYR A 227 18.65 -18.73 -16.54
CA TYR A 227 17.99 -17.69 -15.76
C TYR A 227 16.57 -17.48 -16.29
N GLU A 228 15.62 -17.37 -15.37
CA GLU A 228 14.23 -17.12 -15.75
C GLU A 228 13.97 -15.66 -16.13
N LEU A 229 14.76 -14.75 -15.57
CA LEU A 229 14.65 -13.30 -15.72
C LEU A 229 16.02 -12.65 -15.71
N VAL A 230 16.14 -11.47 -16.31
CA VAL A 230 17.38 -10.70 -16.36
C VAL A 230 17.13 -9.26 -15.92
N PHE A 231 17.94 -8.76 -15.01
CA PHE A 231 18.08 -7.35 -14.69
C PHE A 231 19.29 -6.78 -15.42
N ILE A 232 19.10 -5.66 -16.10
CA ILE A 232 20.17 -4.92 -16.76
C ILE A 232 20.41 -3.66 -15.95
N LEU A 233 21.62 -3.53 -15.40
CA LEU A 233 22.05 -2.32 -14.69
C LEU A 233 22.99 -1.53 -15.58
N SER A 234 22.51 -0.37 -16.02
CA SER A 234 23.26 0.62 -16.79
C SER A 234 24.06 1.55 -15.88
N ALA A 235 25.26 1.92 -16.31
CA ALA A 235 25.97 3.09 -15.77
C ALA A 235 25.08 4.34 -15.80
N GLY A 236 25.28 5.25 -14.84
CA GLY A 236 24.60 6.54 -14.80
C GLY A 236 23.29 6.57 -14.02
N GLN A 237 22.49 7.61 -14.25
CA GLN A 237 21.19 7.83 -13.59
C GLN A 237 20.01 7.37 -14.46
N ASP A 238 18.83 7.28 -13.86
CA ASP A 238 17.56 7.22 -14.58
C ASP A 238 16.82 8.58 -14.61
N GLU A 239 16.09 8.86 -15.70
CA GLU A 239 15.41 10.14 -15.92
C GLU A 239 14.38 10.42 -14.81
N SER A 240 13.68 9.38 -14.35
CA SER A 240 12.68 9.47 -13.27
C SER A 240 13.26 10.05 -11.98
N SER A 241 14.54 9.80 -11.72
CA SER A 241 15.23 10.28 -10.51
C SER A 241 15.89 11.65 -10.67
N THR A 242 16.18 12.11 -11.89
CA THR A 242 17.00 13.32 -12.13
C THR A 242 16.23 14.51 -12.67
N TRP A 243 15.11 14.28 -13.36
CA TRP A 243 14.47 15.32 -14.18
C TRP A 243 14.10 16.59 -13.41
N GLN A 244 13.63 16.48 -12.17
CA GLN A 244 13.22 17.64 -11.38
C GLN A 244 14.43 18.30 -10.71
N GLU A 245 15.32 17.47 -10.18
CA GLU A 245 16.48 17.86 -9.37
C GLU A 245 17.49 18.65 -10.18
N PHE A 246 17.68 18.26 -11.43
CA PHE A 246 18.56 18.91 -12.39
C PHE A 246 17.76 19.66 -13.47
N GLY A 247 16.50 19.97 -13.17
CA GLY A 247 15.62 20.85 -13.92
C GLY A 247 15.21 22.05 -13.05
N GLU A 248 13.91 22.19 -12.79
CA GLU A 248 13.32 23.35 -12.12
C GLU A 248 13.77 23.57 -10.66
N MET A 249 14.31 22.55 -9.99
CA MET A 249 14.91 22.72 -8.65
C MET A 249 16.25 23.45 -8.71
N LYS A 250 17.04 23.19 -9.74
CA LYS A 250 18.40 23.73 -9.88
C LYS A 250 18.46 25.00 -10.72
N PHE A 251 17.60 25.10 -11.73
CA PHE A 251 17.59 26.18 -12.71
C PHE A 251 16.26 26.92 -12.70
N GLN A 252 16.29 28.25 -12.70
CA GLN A 252 15.07 29.07 -12.61
C GLN A 252 14.26 28.99 -13.90
N THR A 253 14.94 28.97 -15.05
CA THR A 253 14.35 28.80 -16.38
C THR A 253 15.20 27.83 -17.19
N LYS A 254 14.62 27.25 -18.25
CA LYS A 254 15.34 26.37 -19.18
C LYS A 254 16.53 27.06 -19.85
N GLU A 255 16.47 28.36 -20.07
CA GLU A 255 17.59 29.15 -20.61
C GLU A 255 18.75 29.34 -19.62
N ASP A 256 18.55 29.06 -18.33
CA ASP A 256 19.61 29.14 -17.31
C ASP A 256 20.44 27.86 -17.23
N VAL A 257 20.09 26.80 -17.98
CA VAL A 257 20.84 25.54 -17.98
C VAL A 257 22.21 25.75 -18.66
N PRO A 258 23.33 25.57 -17.93
CA PRO A 258 24.66 25.80 -18.47
C PRO A 258 25.12 24.65 -19.37
N ASP A 259 26.14 24.93 -20.20
CA ASP A 259 26.68 23.98 -21.18
C ASP A 259 27.16 22.65 -20.55
N GLU A 260 27.58 22.67 -19.28
CA GLU A 260 27.99 21.44 -18.56
C GLU A 260 26.84 20.43 -18.38
N PHE A 261 25.57 20.89 -18.43
CA PHE A 261 24.35 20.07 -18.39
C PHE A 261 23.72 19.90 -19.79
N GLY A 262 24.39 20.37 -20.84
CA GLY A 262 23.96 20.31 -22.23
C GLY A 262 24.42 19.05 -22.98
N PRO A 263 24.01 18.91 -24.26
CA PRO A 263 24.47 17.84 -25.14
C PRO A 263 25.97 17.94 -25.44
N PRO A 264 26.65 16.81 -25.71
CA PRO A 264 28.06 16.82 -26.09
C PRO A 264 28.28 17.51 -27.44
N ASP A 265 29.10 18.57 -27.46
CA ASP A 265 29.67 19.23 -28.65
C ASP A 265 28.69 19.50 -29.81
N ASP A 266 27.42 19.83 -29.51
CA ASP A 266 26.42 20.20 -30.51
C ASP A 266 25.85 21.61 -30.26
N GLY A 267 26.28 22.58 -31.06
CA GLY A 267 25.75 23.95 -31.02
C GLY A 267 24.35 24.11 -31.65
N ALA A 268 23.73 23.03 -32.13
CA ALA A 268 22.39 23.05 -32.72
C ALA A 268 21.28 22.72 -31.72
N LEU A 269 21.58 22.00 -30.64
CA LEU A 269 20.63 21.66 -29.59
C LEU A 269 20.73 22.63 -28.39
N PRO A 270 19.62 22.95 -27.71
CA PRO A 270 19.67 23.66 -26.45
C PRO A 270 20.20 22.78 -25.31
N ASN A 271 20.66 23.40 -24.21
CA ASN A 271 21.09 22.68 -23.01
C ASN A 271 19.94 22.05 -22.20
N TYR A 272 18.72 22.04 -22.75
CA TYR A 272 17.52 21.50 -22.12
C TYR A 272 16.74 20.66 -23.13
N ALA A 273 15.97 19.70 -22.64
CA ALA A 273 15.07 18.89 -23.47
C ALA A 273 13.79 18.57 -22.69
N ALA A 274 12.73 18.16 -23.39
CA ALA A 274 11.53 17.63 -22.75
C ALA A 274 11.87 16.37 -21.94
N THR A 275 10.93 15.92 -21.11
CA THR A 275 10.99 14.66 -20.35
C THR A 275 9.67 13.91 -20.51
N ARG A 276 9.55 12.73 -19.91
CA ARG A 276 8.25 12.03 -19.83
C ARG A 276 7.20 12.81 -19.04
N TYR A 277 7.63 13.68 -18.12
CA TYR A 277 6.72 14.36 -17.19
C TYR A 277 6.41 15.79 -17.60
N VAL A 278 7.42 16.54 -18.04
CA VAL A 278 7.35 17.99 -18.23
C VAL A 278 8.02 18.42 -19.54
N GLU A 279 7.68 19.63 -19.97
CA GLU A 279 8.16 20.19 -21.25
C GLU A 279 9.66 20.52 -21.26
N TRP A 280 10.33 20.58 -20.10
CA TRP A 280 11.78 20.78 -20.04
C TRP A 280 12.43 20.25 -18.74
N SER A 281 13.66 19.75 -18.86
CA SER A 281 14.70 19.63 -17.83
C SER A 281 16.07 19.93 -18.48
N SER A 282 17.17 19.83 -17.74
CA SER A 282 18.49 19.82 -18.38
C SER A 282 18.60 18.67 -19.39
N TRP A 283 19.34 18.90 -20.49
CA TRP A 283 19.54 17.86 -21.50
C TRP A 283 20.20 16.63 -20.87
N ALA A 284 21.16 16.82 -19.97
CA ALA A 284 21.82 15.72 -19.26
C ALA A 284 20.84 14.85 -18.49
N ALA A 285 19.82 15.41 -17.82
CA ALA A 285 18.80 14.60 -17.14
C ALA A 285 17.87 13.90 -18.14
N SER A 286 17.40 14.63 -19.15
CA SER A 286 16.54 14.09 -20.21
C SER A 286 17.22 13.03 -21.08
N SER A 287 18.54 12.99 -21.21
CA SER A 287 19.20 12.02 -22.08
C SER A 287 19.48 10.67 -21.40
N THR A 288 19.15 10.54 -20.10
CA THR A 288 19.33 9.30 -19.34
C THR A 288 18.23 8.27 -19.64
N ILE A 289 18.51 7.00 -19.34
CA ILE A 289 17.57 5.91 -19.63
C ILE A 289 16.32 5.98 -18.74
N TRP A 290 15.23 5.38 -19.22
CA TRP A 290 14.02 5.14 -18.43
C TRP A 290 13.92 3.66 -18.01
N PRO A 291 13.86 3.34 -16.69
CA PRO A 291 13.64 1.98 -16.21
C PRO A 291 12.32 1.40 -16.71
N ASN A 292 12.36 0.19 -17.25
CA ASN A 292 11.17 -0.49 -17.75
C ASN A 292 11.39 -2.00 -17.82
N ALA A 293 10.31 -2.76 -17.88
CA ALA A 293 10.31 -4.21 -17.99
C ALA A 293 9.54 -4.70 -19.22
N GLY A 294 10.03 -5.79 -19.81
CA GLY A 294 9.43 -6.42 -20.98
C GLY A 294 10.32 -7.54 -21.52
N GLY A 295 9.72 -8.50 -22.24
CA GLY A 295 10.48 -9.56 -22.90
C GLY A 295 11.30 -10.46 -21.97
N GLY A 296 10.91 -10.58 -20.70
CA GLY A 296 11.63 -11.38 -19.69
C GLY A 296 12.79 -10.65 -19.00
N SER A 297 12.94 -9.34 -19.20
CA SER A 297 13.97 -8.53 -18.54
C SER A 297 13.53 -7.13 -18.16
N SER A 298 14.28 -6.52 -17.25
CA SER A 298 14.13 -5.11 -16.89
C SER A 298 15.44 -4.35 -17.05
N THR A 299 15.32 -3.04 -17.25
CA THR A 299 16.43 -2.10 -17.31
C THR A 299 16.37 -1.17 -16.09
N GLN A 300 17.53 -0.92 -15.50
CA GLN A 300 17.74 -0.06 -14.34
C GLN A 300 19.04 0.73 -14.54
N ALA A 301 19.23 1.78 -13.74
CA ALA A 301 20.46 2.57 -13.68
C ALA A 301 21.19 2.38 -12.35
N GLU A 302 22.42 2.90 -12.22
CA GLU A 302 23.18 2.89 -10.96
C GLU A 302 22.48 3.66 -9.82
N SER A 303 21.60 4.63 -10.16
CA SER A 303 20.75 5.37 -9.22
C SER A 303 19.47 4.62 -8.81
N SER A 304 19.08 3.60 -9.58
CA SER A 304 17.85 2.87 -9.29
C SER A 304 18.03 2.04 -8.01
N GLY A 305 17.17 2.32 -7.02
CA GLY A 305 17.15 1.58 -5.75
C GLY A 305 16.39 0.26 -5.86
N LEU A 306 16.45 -0.54 -4.79
CA LEU A 306 15.78 -1.83 -4.66
C LEU A 306 14.28 -1.77 -5.02
N GLY A 307 13.58 -0.70 -4.65
CA GLY A 307 12.17 -0.49 -4.97
C GLY A 307 11.89 -0.51 -6.47
N THR A 308 12.79 0.01 -7.30
CA THR A 308 12.71 -0.09 -8.76
C THR A 308 12.86 -1.53 -9.22
N TYR A 309 13.82 -2.29 -8.69
CA TYR A 309 13.98 -3.71 -9.05
C TYR A 309 12.75 -4.55 -8.65
N ALA A 310 12.15 -4.28 -7.50
CA ALA A 310 10.92 -4.92 -7.06
C ALA A 310 9.74 -4.58 -8.00
N HIS A 311 9.56 -3.30 -8.32
CA HIS A 311 8.53 -2.81 -9.26
C HIS A 311 8.63 -3.51 -10.62
N GLU A 312 9.83 -3.51 -11.22
CA GLU A 312 10.05 -4.08 -12.53
C GLU A 312 9.92 -5.61 -12.54
N LEU A 313 10.33 -6.29 -11.46
CA LEU A 313 10.09 -7.73 -11.31
C LEU A 313 8.59 -8.03 -11.26
N THR A 314 7.78 -7.17 -10.66
CA THR A 314 6.32 -7.35 -10.66
C THR A 314 5.72 -7.27 -12.06
N HIS A 315 6.21 -6.39 -12.94
CA HIS A 315 5.81 -6.39 -14.34
C HIS A 315 6.12 -7.71 -15.05
N LEU A 316 7.26 -8.33 -14.72
CA LEU A 316 7.64 -9.65 -15.24
C LEU A 316 6.76 -10.79 -14.69
N LEU A 317 5.98 -10.52 -13.64
CA LEU A 317 4.92 -11.40 -13.12
C LEU A 317 3.52 -11.09 -13.69
N GLY A 318 3.40 -10.05 -14.53
CA GLY A 318 2.21 -9.78 -15.32
C GLY A 318 1.21 -8.81 -14.70
N ILE A 319 1.67 -7.82 -13.94
CA ILE A 319 0.88 -6.66 -13.51
C ILE A 319 1.44 -5.40 -14.18
N GLY A 320 0.61 -4.55 -14.77
CA GLY A 320 1.04 -3.27 -15.37
C GLY A 320 1.23 -2.12 -14.37
N ASP A 321 1.66 -0.96 -14.86
CA ASP A 321 1.74 0.28 -14.08
C ASP A 321 0.37 0.81 -13.64
N ASN A 322 0.30 1.43 -12.46
CA ASN A 322 -0.89 2.11 -11.95
C ASN A 322 -0.57 3.48 -11.31
N TYR A 323 -0.01 4.38 -12.12
CA TYR A 323 0.21 5.78 -11.74
C TYR A 323 -0.15 6.74 -12.88
N ASN A 324 -0.44 7.98 -12.52
CA ASN A 324 -0.61 9.11 -13.42
C ASN A 324 0.75 9.76 -13.76
N ASN A 325 0.75 10.71 -14.71
CA ASN A 325 1.78 11.76 -14.74
C ASN A 325 1.38 12.87 -13.73
N PRO A 326 2.21 13.25 -12.74
CA PRO A 326 1.84 14.26 -11.72
C PRO A 326 1.63 15.67 -12.29
N TYR A 327 2.20 15.94 -13.47
CA TYR A 327 2.24 17.25 -14.10
C TYR A 327 1.44 17.29 -15.40
N SER A 328 0.55 16.31 -15.62
CA SER A 328 -0.27 16.28 -16.83
C SER A 328 -1.19 17.50 -16.95
N ASP A 329 -1.42 17.94 -18.19
CA ASP A 329 -2.50 18.86 -18.54
C ASP A 329 -3.45 18.14 -19.51
N PRO A 330 -4.70 17.80 -19.11
CA PRO A 330 -5.34 18.15 -17.84
C PRO A 330 -4.76 17.39 -16.64
N ALA A 331 -4.86 18.00 -15.46
CA ALA A 331 -4.37 17.42 -14.22
C ALA A 331 -5.17 16.16 -13.85
N ARG A 332 -4.45 15.12 -13.41
CA ARG A 332 -5.00 13.84 -12.93
C ARG A 332 -4.41 13.56 -11.56
N ARG A 333 -5.21 13.20 -10.57
CA ARG A 333 -4.69 12.77 -9.25
C ARG A 333 -3.94 11.44 -9.36
N ALA A 334 -3.02 11.21 -8.43
CA ALA A 334 -2.40 9.92 -8.25
C ALA A 334 -3.45 8.83 -7.96
N TYR A 335 -3.26 7.65 -8.55
CA TYR A 335 -4.24 6.57 -8.45
C TYR A 335 -4.16 5.86 -7.09
N THR A 336 -3.00 5.27 -6.80
CA THR A 336 -2.70 4.60 -5.51
C THR A 336 -1.46 5.15 -4.82
N GLY A 337 -0.59 5.85 -5.56
CA GLY A 337 0.46 6.71 -5.00
C GLY A 337 1.44 5.95 -4.10
N PRO A 338 1.62 6.36 -2.83
CA PRO A 338 2.62 5.76 -1.93
C PRO A 338 2.21 4.36 -1.46
N TRP A 339 0.96 3.95 -1.69
CA TRP A 339 0.37 2.75 -1.10
C TRP A 339 0.53 1.49 -1.95
N SER A 340 1.07 1.60 -3.17
CA SER A 340 1.23 0.47 -4.09
C SER A 340 2.62 0.45 -4.73
N MET A 341 3.25 -0.73 -4.74
CA MET A 341 4.47 -1.01 -5.48
C MET A 341 4.33 -0.67 -6.98
N LEU A 342 3.18 -0.90 -7.60
CA LEU A 342 2.92 -0.58 -9.02
C LEU A 342 2.55 0.89 -9.25
N SER A 343 2.67 1.72 -8.22
CA SER A 343 2.52 3.17 -8.29
C SER A 343 3.81 3.85 -7.84
N ARG A 344 3.74 4.91 -7.04
CA ARG A 344 4.94 5.58 -6.47
C ARG A 344 5.37 5.01 -5.12
N GLY A 345 4.82 3.88 -4.71
CA GLY A 345 5.30 3.13 -3.55
C GLY A 345 6.73 2.62 -3.72
N SER A 346 7.16 2.39 -4.96
CA SER A 346 8.55 2.04 -5.31
C SER A 346 9.57 3.14 -4.96
N PHE A 347 9.11 4.36 -4.65
CA PHE A 347 9.98 5.49 -4.26
C PHE A 347 10.31 5.49 -2.76
N GLY A 348 9.75 4.55 -2.00
CA GLY A 348 9.96 4.41 -0.56
C GLY A 348 11.43 4.29 -0.17
N GLY A 349 11.75 4.82 1.01
CA GLY A 349 13.08 4.89 1.57
C GLY A 349 13.32 6.24 2.26
N PRO A 350 14.42 6.38 3.01
CA PRO A 350 14.76 7.62 3.71
C PRO A 350 14.91 8.82 2.77
N GLY A 351 14.48 10.01 3.19
CA GLY A 351 14.67 11.26 2.44
C GLY A 351 13.77 11.45 1.23
N GLY A 352 12.84 10.52 0.97
CA GLY A 352 11.81 10.69 -0.05
C GLY A 352 12.32 10.75 -1.49
N PRO A 353 11.47 11.16 -2.45
CA PRO A 353 11.72 11.07 -3.88
C PRO A 353 12.95 11.87 -4.33
N HIS A 354 13.25 13.01 -3.70
CA HIS A 354 14.34 13.91 -4.11
C HIS A 354 15.75 13.43 -3.76
N THR A 355 15.87 12.20 -3.26
CA THR A 355 17.16 11.56 -2.97
C THR A 355 17.43 10.36 -3.89
N ARG A 356 16.50 10.02 -4.80
CA ARG A 356 16.59 8.85 -5.69
C ARG A 356 17.75 8.92 -6.69
N TRP A 357 18.20 10.12 -7.08
CA TRP A 357 19.27 10.32 -8.06
C TRP A 357 20.68 9.93 -7.57
N GLN A 358 20.83 9.68 -6.28
CA GLN A 358 22.13 9.43 -5.66
C GLN A 358 22.69 8.06 -6.06
N ILE A 359 24.02 7.99 -6.24
CA ILE A 359 24.75 6.75 -6.54
C ILE A 359 25.81 6.55 -5.45
N PRO A 360 25.78 5.44 -4.67
CA PRO A 360 24.78 4.38 -4.71
C PRO A 360 23.41 4.83 -4.15
N SER A 361 22.36 4.13 -4.54
CA SER A 361 20.98 4.41 -4.11
C SER A 361 20.71 3.89 -2.69
N LEU A 362 20.93 4.75 -1.69
CA LEU A 362 20.83 4.40 -0.25
C LEU A 362 19.65 5.08 0.48
N HIS A 363 18.83 5.83 -0.25
CA HIS A 363 17.79 6.73 0.28
C HIS A 363 16.45 6.46 -0.42
N GLY A 364 15.75 7.45 -0.98
CA GLY A 364 14.52 7.22 -1.74
C GLY A 364 14.72 6.15 -2.80
N GLY A 365 13.79 5.20 -2.89
CA GLY A 365 13.87 4.02 -3.74
C GLY A 365 14.67 2.84 -3.16
N SER A 366 15.37 3.00 -2.03
CA SER A 366 16.14 1.91 -1.42
C SER A 366 15.29 0.84 -0.72
N LEU A 367 14.04 1.14 -0.38
CA LEU A 367 13.08 0.17 0.14
C LEU A 367 11.64 0.62 -0.16
N GLY A 368 11.09 0.15 -1.28
CA GLY A 368 9.73 0.47 -1.69
C GLY A 368 8.65 -0.22 -0.84
N CYS A 369 7.43 0.30 -0.87
CA CYS A 369 6.31 -0.23 -0.10
C CYS A 369 5.85 -1.61 -0.59
N LEU A 370 5.03 -2.30 0.20
CA LEU A 370 4.51 -3.63 -0.15
C LEU A 370 3.47 -3.58 -1.28
N HIS A 371 3.23 -4.74 -1.89
CA HIS A 371 2.13 -4.90 -2.85
C HIS A 371 0.77 -4.71 -2.15
N THR A 372 -0.21 -4.18 -2.90
CA THR A 372 -1.60 -4.12 -2.39
C THR A 372 -2.18 -5.53 -2.26
N MET A 373 -3.27 -5.69 -1.50
CA MET A 373 -3.91 -7.00 -1.38
C MET A 373 -4.40 -7.55 -2.74
N GLN A 374 -4.84 -6.68 -3.65
CA GLN A 374 -5.20 -7.05 -5.02
C GLN A 374 -4.00 -7.63 -5.78
N ASP A 375 -2.85 -6.96 -5.71
CA ASP A 375 -1.62 -7.40 -6.37
C ASP A 375 -1.13 -8.72 -5.76
N LYS A 376 -1.08 -8.81 -4.42
CA LYS A 376 -0.68 -10.03 -3.69
C LYS A 376 -1.52 -11.24 -4.09
N LEU A 377 -2.84 -11.09 -4.21
CA LEU A 377 -3.73 -12.16 -4.66
C LEU A 377 -3.42 -12.57 -6.11
N ARG A 378 -3.21 -11.59 -7.00
CA ARG A 378 -3.01 -11.84 -8.44
C ARG A 378 -1.72 -12.60 -8.75
N ILE A 379 -0.62 -12.25 -8.09
CA ILE A 379 0.69 -12.89 -8.30
C ILE A 379 1.00 -14.00 -7.28
N GLY A 380 0.03 -14.32 -6.41
CA GLY A 380 0.10 -15.47 -5.52
C GLY A 380 1.07 -15.29 -4.34
N LEU A 381 1.15 -14.08 -3.78
CA LEU A 381 1.92 -13.78 -2.57
C LEU A 381 1.16 -14.09 -1.28
N VAL A 382 -0.18 -14.15 -1.35
CA VAL A 382 -1.05 -14.54 -0.22
C VAL A 382 -2.04 -15.62 -0.64
N ASP A 383 -2.64 -16.33 0.32
CA ASP A 383 -3.71 -17.28 0.02
C ASP A 383 -5.04 -16.55 -0.05
N ASN A 384 -5.98 -17.04 -0.87
CA ASN A 384 -7.33 -16.48 -0.90
C ASN A 384 -8.03 -16.60 0.47
N SER A 385 -7.64 -17.55 1.32
CA SER A 385 -8.16 -17.70 2.68
C SER A 385 -7.82 -16.51 3.59
N SER A 386 -6.80 -15.71 3.25
CA SER A 386 -6.42 -14.51 3.99
C SER A 386 -7.32 -13.31 3.68
N VAL A 387 -8.31 -13.44 2.79
CA VAL A 387 -9.20 -12.35 2.40
C VAL A 387 -10.66 -12.81 2.43
N VAL A 388 -11.54 -12.01 3.04
CA VAL A 388 -12.99 -12.25 2.92
C VAL A 388 -13.45 -11.76 1.55
N MET A 389 -13.84 -12.70 0.69
CA MET A 389 -14.37 -12.40 -0.64
C MET A 389 -15.89 -12.56 -0.66
N VAL A 390 -16.62 -11.51 -1.05
CA VAL A 390 -18.08 -11.47 -1.11
C VAL A 390 -18.56 -10.57 -2.25
N SER A 391 -19.76 -10.75 -2.78
CA SER A 391 -20.34 -9.79 -3.73
C SER A 391 -21.25 -8.77 -3.05
N ARG A 392 -21.49 -7.62 -3.71
CA ARG A 392 -22.48 -6.63 -3.28
C ARG A 392 -23.87 -7.25 -3.09
N GLU A 393 -24.28 -8.14 -3.99
CA GLU A 393 -25.57 -8.82 -3.93
C GLU A 393 -25.63 -9.82 -2.77
N GLU A 394 -24.53 -10.53 -2.50
CA GLU A 394 -24.39 -11.43 -1.36
C GLU A 394 -24.42 -10.66 -0.03
N LEU A 395 -23.81 -9.46 0.05
CA LEU A 395 -23.93 -8.57 1.20
C LEU A 395 -25.37 -8.12 1.43
N ALA A 396 -26.10 -7.79 0.35
CA ALA A 396 -27.50 -7.39 0.44
C ALA A 396 -28.41 -8.52 0.95
N SER A 397 -28.10 -9.78 0.66
CA SER A 397 -28.91 -10.95 1.07
C SER A 397 -28.50 -11.57 2.42
N SER A 398 -27.22 -11.46 2.77
CA SER A 398 -26.62 -12.15 3.92
C SER A 398 -26.42 -11.23 5.13
N GLY A 399 -26.19 -9.94 4.91
CA GLY A 399 -26.04 -8.94 5.96
C GLY A 399 -24.62 -8.37 6.08
N THR A 400 -24.42 -7.56 7.12
CA THR A 400 -23.17 -6.84 7.37
C THR A 400 -22.03 -7.81 7.73
N ILE A 401 -20.92 -7.68 7.01
CA ILE A 401 -19.65 -8.32 7.34
C ILE A 401 -18.87 -7.41 8.29
N VAL A 402 -18.29 -8.00 9.33
CA VAL A 402 -17.33 -7.36 10.25
C VAL A 402 -16.16 -8.32 10.43
N ALA A 403 -14.95 -7.82 10.20
CA ALA A 403 -13.73 -8.62 10.30
C ALA A 403 -12.60 -7.83 10.95
N GLU A 404 -11.77 -8.52 11.72
CA GLU A 404 -10.47 -7.99 12.13
C GLU A 404 -9.44 -8.32 11.04
N ILE A 405 -8.76 -7.29 10.55
CA ILE A 405 -7.76 -7.38 9.49
C ILE A 405 -6.40 -7.01 10.07
N THR A 406 -5.41 -7.86 9.82
CA THR A 406 -4.00 -7.64 10.15
C THR A 406 -3.31 -6.84 9.06
N ALA A 407 -2.39 -5.95 9.45
CA ALA A 407 -1.58 -5.18 8.50
C ALA A 407 -0.87 -6.06 7.47
N ARG A 408 -0.78 -5.58 6.22
CA ARG A 408 -0.29 -6.35 5.08
C ARG A 408 1.20 -6.72 5.12
N SER A 409 1.94 -6.14 6.07
CA SER A 409 3.35 -6.41 6.37
C SER A 409 3.58 -7.57 7.33
N VAL A 410 2.51 -8.16 7.87
CA VAL A 410 2.58 -9.25 8.86
C VAL A 410 1.81 -10.46 8.35
N ASP A 411 2.42 -11.65 8.47
CA ASP A 411 1.73 -12.92 8.22
C ASP A 411 0.56 -13.06 9.22
N PRO A 412 -0.69 -13.12 8.74
CA PRO A 412 -1.87 -13.19 9.61
C PRO A 412 -2.01 -14.58 10.29
N GLY A 413 -1.18 -15.55 9.92
CA GLY A 413 -1.31 -16.95 10.34
C GLY A 413 -2.44 -17.68 9.61
N ALA A 414 -2.68 -18.93 10.00
CA ALA A 414 -3.58 -19.82 9.27
C ALA A 414 -5.06 -19.39 9.26
N ASP A 415 -5.50 -18.67 10.30
CA ASP A 415 -6.90 -18.29 10.51
C ASP A 415 -7.11 -16.76 10.45
N GLY A 416 -6.05 -15.98 10.25
CA GLY A 416 -6.13 -14.52 10.21
C GLY A 416 -6.41 -13.97 8.82
N LEU A 417 -6.86 -12.71 8.78
CA LEU A 417 -7.19 -11.99 7.56
C LEU A 417 -6.24 -10.81 7.34
N MET A 418 -6.06 -10.45 6.06
CA MET A 418 -5.32 -9.28 5.58
C MET A 418 -6.18 -8.36 4.71
N GLY A 419 -7.41 -8.75 4.36
CA GLY A 419 -8.28 -7.89 3.57
C GLY A 419 -9.74 -8.33 3.48
N ILE A 420 -10.56 -7.44 2.91
CA ILE A 420 -11.90 -7.74 2.39
C ILE A 420 -11.94 -7.32 0.91
N LEU A 421 -12.44 -8.20 0.05
CA LEU A 421 -12.72 -7.91 -1.36
C LEU A 421 -14.24 -8.04 -1.61
N ILE A 422 -14.83 -6.96 -2.11
CA ILE A 422 -16.26 -6.90 -2.45
C ILE A 422 -16.43 -6.72 -3.94
N SER A 423 -16.88 -7.77 -4.64
CA SER A 423 -17.18 -7.68 -6.07
C SER A 423 -18.49 -6.96 -6.35
N PHE A 424 -18.53 -6.15 -7.40
CA PHE A 424 -19.74 -5.50 -7.90
C PHE A 424 -20.65 -6.42 -8.72
N GLY A 425 -20.23 -7.66 -8.95
CA GLY A 425 -21.03 -8.66 -9.65
C GLY A 425 -21.27 -8.29 -11.13
N ALA A 426 -22.35 -8.82 -11.69
CA ALA A 426 -22.63 -8.70 -13.13
C ALA A 426 -22.94 -7.27 -13.60
N ASP A 427 -23.39 -6.40 -12.69
CA ASP A 427 -23.77 -5.02 -13.00
C ASP A 427 -22.56 -4.07 -13.01
N GLY A 428 -21.41 -4.51 -12.46
CA GLY A 428 -20.19 -3.70 -12.38
C GLY A 428 -20.35 -2.42 -11.54
N ASP A 429 -19.39 -1.51 -11.70
CA ASP A 429 -19.42 -0.18 -11.07
C ASP A 429 -20.62 0.65 -11.56
N LEU A 430 -21.46 1.06 -10.62
CA LEU A 430 -22.67 1.85 -10.85
C LEU A 430 -22.43 3.36 -10.67
N SER A 431 -21.20 3.79 -10.40
CA SER A 431 -20.85 5.20 -10.27
C SER A 431 -21.22 5.99 -11.52
N PRO A 432 -21.74 7.23 -11.37
CA PRO A 432 -21.98 8.09 -12.53
C PRO A 432 -20.67 8.37 -13.25
N SER A 433 -20.73 8.49 -14.58
CA SER A 433 -19.58 8.90 -15.38
C SER A 433 -19.11 10.31 -14.97
N CYS A 434 -17.81 10.50 -14.84
CA CYS A 434 -17.16 11.80 -14.66
C CYS A 434 -16.17 12.08 -15.81
N ASP A 435 -15.74 13.33 -15.97
CA ASP A 435 -14.83 13.72 -17.04
C ASP A 435 -13.37 13.76 -16.55
N THR A 436 -12.62 12.72 -16.89
CA THR A 436 -11.18 12.64 -16.56
C THR A 436 -10.34 13.78 -17.14
N SER A 437 -10.83 14.49 -18.15
CA SER A 437 -10.14 15.62 -18.77
C SER A 437 -10.46 16.98 -18.14
N ALA A 438 -11.42 17.03 -17.22
CA ALA A 438 -11.82 18.25 -16.52
C ALA A 438 -11.73 18.12 -15.00
N GLU A 439 -11.78 16.90 -14.47
CA GLU A 439 -11.89 16.61 -13.03
C GLU A 439 -10.70 15.76 -12.56
N PRO A 440 -9.73 16.35 -11.81
CA PRO A 440 -8.54 15.62 -11.36
C PRO A 440 -8.85 14.42 -10.46
N LEU A 441 -9.95 14.48 -9.70
CA LEU A 441 -10.40 13.42 -8.79
C LEU A 441 -11.28 12.35 -9.47
N CYS A 442 -11.52 12.46 -10.78
CA CYS A 442 -12.34 11.50 -11.50
C CYS A 442 -11.60 10.17 -11.70
N ASP A 443 -12.11 9.10 -11.07
CA ASP A 443 -11.55 7.73 -11.13
C ASP A 443 -11.75 7.03 -12.49
N GLY A 444 -12.59 7.60 -13.38
CA GLY A 444 -12.89 7.08 -14.71
C GLY A 444 -13.89 5.91 -14.75
N GLY A 445 -14.34 5.41 -13.59
CA GLY A 445 -15.30 4.32 -13.47
C GLY A 445 -14.85 2.98 -14.08
N GLY A 446 -15.83 2.07 -14.21
CA GLY A 446 -15.64 0.75 -14.82
C GLY A 446 -14.82 -0.21 -13.95
N TYR A 447 -14.93 -0.08 -12.64
CA TYR A 447 -14.31 -0.97 -11.67
C TYR A 447 -15.14 -2.25 -11.48
N ASP A 448 -14.48 -3.29 -10.95
CA ASP A 448 -15.07 -4.61 -10.73
C ASP A 448 -15.28 -4.90 -9.24
N ASN A 449 -14.46 -4.32 -8.37
CA ASN A 449 -14.47 -4.61 -6.94
C ASN A 449 -14.09 -3.40 -6.08
N TYR A 450 -14.40 -3.48 -4.78
CA TYR A 450 -13.69 -2.78 -3.70
C TYR A 450 -12.71 -3.72 -3.00
N ASN A 451 -11.58 -3.17 -2.55
CA ASN A 451 -10.65 -3.79 -1.63
C ASN A 451 -10.51 -2.93 -0.36
N VAL A 452 -10.44 -3.59 0.79
CA VAL A 452 -10.15 -3.00 2.11
C VAL A 452 -8.94 -3.71 2.70
N GLU A 453 -7.90 -2.98 3.03
CA GLU A 453 -6.65 -3.51 3.61
C GLU A 453 -6.09 -2.57 4.70
N VAL A 454 -5.20 -3.10 5.53
CA VAL A 454 -4.53 -2.34 6.60
C VAL A 454 -3.07 -2.10 6.21
N ILE A 455 -2.67 -0.84 6.25
CA ILE A 455 -1.29 -0.39 6.04
C ILE A 455 -0.70 -0.03 7.40
N ASP A 456 0.50 -0.53 7.68
CA ASP A 456 1.26 -0.19 8.88
C ASP A 456 2.66 0.25 8.47
N ARG A 457 3.21 1.26 9.14
CA ARG A 457 4.60 1.70 8.98
C ARG A 457 5.54 0.69 9.64
N MET A 458 5.61 -0.50 9.04
CA MET A 458 6.35 -1.67 9.48
C MET A 458 6.84 -2.44 8.25
N GLY A 459 8.06 -2.96 8.33
CA GLY A 459 8.75 -3.63 7.24
C GLY A 459 9.01 -2.68 6.09
N ALA A 460 8.81 -3.13 4.86
CA ALA A 460 8.97 -2.30 3.67
C ALA A 460 7.99 -1.10 3.66
N ASP A 461 6.81 -1.24 4.30
CA ASP A 461 5.86 -0.14 4.45
C ASP A 461 6.28 0.92 5.50
N SER A 462 7.40 0.75 6.22
CA SER A 462 7.91 1.74 7.19
C SER A 462 8.07 3.15 6.61
N PHE A 463 8.34 3.23 5.31
CA PHE A 463 8.52 4.47 4.56
C PHE A 463 7.27 4.98 3.82
N THR A 464 6.12 4.36 4.05
CA THR A 464 4.83 4.93 3.65
C THR A 464 4.40 6.02 4.64
N PRO A 465 3.65 7.04 4.20
CA PRO A 465 3.43 8.24 5.02
C PRO A 465 2.56 8.04 6.26
N ASP A 466 1.67 7.04 6.30
CA ASP A 466 0.66 6.87 7.36
C ASP A 466 0.39 5.39 7.66
N ALA A 467 -0.29 5.10 8.76
CA ALA A 467 -0.75 3.77 9.13
C ALA A 467 -2.26 3.80 9.42
N GLY A 468 -3.05 2.96 8.73
CA GLY A 468 -4.51 3.02 8.77
C GLY A 468 -5.17 2.04 7.81
N VAL A 469 -6.44 2.28 7.50
CA VAL A 469 -7.21 1.45 6.56
C VAL A 469 -7.26 2.10 5.18
N MET A 470 -6.80 1.38 4.17
CA MET A 470 -6.97 1.76 2.77
C MET A 470 -8.24 1.13 2.22
N VAL A 471 -9.12 1.95 1.63
CA VAL A 471 -10.24 1.52 0.80
C VAL A 471 -9.92 1.87 -0.64
N SER A 472 -10.08 0.95 -1.58
CA SER A 472 -9.81 1.21 -2.99
C SER A 472 -10.75 0.49 -3.92
N LYS A 473 -11.09 1.10 -5.06
CA LYS A 473 -11.74 0.40 -6.17
C LYS A 473 -10.67 -0.30 -7.01
N THR A 474 -10.98 -1.49 -7.54
CA THR A 474 -10.06 -2.30 -8.35
C THR A 474 -10.75 -2.88 -9.58
N LYS A 475 -9.99 -3.02 -10.68
CA LYS A 475 -10.36 -3.76 -11.88
C LYS A 475 -9.65 -5.11 -11.90
N ASP A 476 -10.27 -6.10 -12.50
CA ASP A 476 -9.68 -7.44 -12.68
C ASP A 476 -8.59 -7.46 -13.79
N ARG A 477 -8.50 -6.38 -14.57
CA ARG A 477 -7.54 -6.20 -15.67
C ARG A 477 -6.80 -4.88 -15.53
N ASP A 478 -5.58 -4.83 -16.07
CA ASP A 478 -4.70 -3.65 -16.04
C ASP A 478 -5.09 -2.58 -17.05
N VAL A 479 -6.30 -2.06 -16.90
CA VAL A 479 -6.80 -0.92 -17.65
C VAL A 479 -6.73 0.31 -16.74
N GLN A 480 -5.63 1.07 -16.88
CA GLN A 480 -5.35 2.22 -16.02
C GLN A 480 -6.48 3.26 -15.99
N PRO A 481 -6.79 3.84 -14.81
CA PRO A 481 -6.41 3.33 -13.49
C PRO A 481 -7.09 1.97 -13.23
N PHE A 482 -6.33 0.96 -12.84
CA PHE A 482 -6.87 -0.35 -12.47
C PHE A 482 -7.04 -0.51 -10.96
N GLN A 483 -6.46 0.39 -10.17
CA GLN A 483 -6.78 0.55 -8.76
C GLN A 483 -6.81 2.03 -8.40
N TRP A 484 -7.77 2.44 -7.58
CA TRP A 484 -7.97 3.84 -7.19
C TRP A 484 -8.26 3.94 -5.69
N THR A 485 -7.43 4.68 -4.97
CA THR A 485 -7.60 4.92 -3.53
C THR A 485 -8.78 5.84 -3.28
N ILE A 486 -9.68 5.43 -2.39
CA ILE A 486 -10.70 6.31 -1.83
C ILE A 486 -10.02 7.15 -0.76
N ASP A 487 -10.11 8.46 -0.91
CA ASP A 487 -9.39 9.41 -0.09
C ASP A 487 -10.28 9.97 1.01
N ALA A 488 -9.90 9.73 2.27
CA ALA A 488 -10.58 10.28 3.43
C ALA A 488 -10.41 11.81 3.55
N ASN A 489 -9.36 12.37 2.96
CA ASN A 489 -9.00 13.78 2.97
C ASN A 489 -8.72 14.28 1.52
N PRO A 490 -9.73 14.34 0.64
CA PRO A 490 -9.53 14.57 -0.80
C PRO A 490 -9.07 15.99 -1.18
N GLN A 491 -8.77 16.83 -0.18
CA GLN A 491 -8.37 18.20 -0.40
C GLN A 491 -6.89 18.25 -0.77
N ASP A 492 -6.44 19.40 -1.26
CA ASP A 492 -5.00 19.61 -1.41
C ASP A 492 -4.33 19.58 -0.04
N ILE A 493 -3.25 18.80 0.10
CA ILE A 493 -2.52 18.64 1.35
C ILE A 493 -1.68 19.88 1.72
N ASP A 494 -1.53 20.84 0.79
CA ASP A 494 -0.87 22.14 1.00
C ASP A 494 0.59 22.01 1.49
N VAL A 495 1.34 21.09 0.85
CA VAL A 495 2.75 20.81 1.18
C VAL A 495 3.68 21.40 0.12
N VAL A 496 4.73 22.07 0.59
CA VAL A 496 5.84 22.52 -0.26
C VAL A 496 6.63 21.29 -0.71
N ASP A 497 6.81 21.15 -2.01
CA ASP A 497 7.67 20.15 -2.63
C ASP A 497 9.14 20.56 -2.51
N PHE A 498 9.46 21.74 -3.04
CA PHE A 498 10.80 22.31 -3.02
C PHE A 498 10.76 23.84 -3.10
N TYR A 499 11.92 24.48 -2.95
CA TYR A 499 12.09 25.91 -3.21
C TYR A 499 12.89 26.10 -4.50
N ARG A 500 12.38 26.94 -5.41
CA ARG A 500 13.08 27.33 -6.64
C ARG A 500 14.35 28.13 -6.32
N PRO A 501 15.27 28.30 -7.28
CA PRO A 501 16.50 29.07 -7.07
C PRO A 501 16.29 30.50 -6.58
N ASP A 502 15.18 31.14 -6.92
CA ASP A 502 14.79 32.46 -6.42
C ASP A 502 14.17 32.47 -5.00
N GLY A 503 14.01 31.30 -4.38
CA GLY A 503 13.41 31.10 -3.06
C GLY A 503 11.89 30.99 -3.06
N THR A 504 11.22 30.99 -4.22
CA THR A 504 9.77 30.78 -4.29
C THR A 504 9.41 29.32 -3.99
N PRO A 505 8.39 29.06 -3.14
CA PRO A 505 7.95 27.69 -2.89
C PRO A 505 7.26 27.12 -4.14
N SER A 506 7.58 25.87 -4.46
CA SER A 506 6.80 25.03 -5.36
C SER A 506 5.99 24.05 -4.52
N MET A 507 4.67 24.03 -4.71
CA MET A 507 3.78 23.13 -3.97
C MET A 507 3.68 21.79 -4.72
N LEU A 508 3.37 20.72 -4.00
CA LEU A 508 2.97 19.47 -4.62
C LEU A 508 1.80 19.72 -5.57
N SER A 509 1.89 19.22 -6.80
CA SER A 509 0.75 19.25 -7.72
C SER A 509 -0.36 18.32 -7.21
N ILE A 510 -1.60 18.52 -7.68
CA ILE A 510 -2.70 17.59 -7.38
C ILE A 510 -2.44 16.16 -7.87
N GLY A 511 -1.53 16.00 -8.82
CA GLY A 511 -1.11 14.71 -9.36
C GLY A 511 0.05 14.05 -8.62
N ASP A 512 0.73 14.75 -7.70
CA ASP A 512 1.78 14.15 -6.89
C ASP A 512 1.19 13.05 -6.00
N TYR A 513 1.95 11.97 -5.78
CA TYR A 513 1.48 10.87 -4.96
C TYR A 513 1.38 11.20 -3.48
N ARG A 514 2.22 12.12 -2.98
CA ARG A 514 2.19 12.60 -1.59
C ARG A 514 0.90 13.35 -1.27
N GLN A 515 0.11 13.74 -2.27
CA GLN A 515 -1.26 14.19 -2.05
C GLN A 515 -2.13 13.15 -1.34
N LEU A 516 -1.82 11.86 -1.47
CA LEU A 516 -2.53 10.77 -0.78
C LEU A 516 -1.94 10.46 0.61
N ALA A 517 -1.01 11.28 1.13
CA ALA A 517 -0.28 10.96 2.37
C ALA A 517 -1.18 10.87 3.62
N ASP A 518 -2.32 11.57 3.62
CA ASP A 518 -3.33 11.57 4.68
C ASP A 518 -4.64 10.88 4.27
N ALA A 519 -4.60 10.06 3.20
CA ALA A 519 -5.80 9.47 2.60
C ALA A 519 -6.41 8.29 3.38
N LEU A 520 -5.65 7.67 4.29
CA LEU A 520 -6.09 6.46 5.01
C LEU A 520 -7.21 6.78 6.01
N PHE A 521 -8.10 5.83 6.21
CA PHE A 521 -9.20 5.91 7.18
C PHE A 521 -8.72 5.47 8.57
N HIS A 522 -9.25 6.12 9.61
CA HIS A 522 -8.90 5.88 11.02
C HIS A 522 -10.13 5.65 11.88
N ALA A 523 -9.97 4.88 12.96
CA ALA A 523 -11.06 4.56 13.88
C ALA A 523 -11.43 5.76 14.78
N GLY A 524 -12.70 5.81 15.17
CA GLY A 524 -13.18 6.75 16.20
C GLY A 524 -13.37 8.20 15.72
N THR A 525 -13.55 9.10 16.69
CA THR A 525 -13.84 10.51 16.41
C THR A 525 -12.63 11.39 16.63
N ARG A 526 -12.51 12.45 15.81
CA ARG A 526 -11.44 13.46 15.89
C ARG A 526 -10.04 12.88 15.64
N SER A 527 -9.95 11.80 14.86
CA SER A 527 -8.68 11.23 14.38
C SER A 527 -7.89 12.22 13.53
N GLY A 528 -8.57 13.08 12.78
CA GLY A 528 -7.97 13.85 11.68
C GLY A 528 -8.33 13.26 10.31
N SER A 529 -8.97 12.09 10.29
CA SER A 529 -9.46 11.40 9.10
C SER A 529 -10.91 10.91 9.32
N LEU A 530 -11.49 10.24 8.32
CA LEU A 530 -12.81 9.63 8.36
C LEU A 530 -12.73 8.19 8.90
N SER A 531 -13.83 7.73 9.49
CA SER A 531 -14.02 6.35 9.97
C SER A 531 -15.01 5.54 9.13
N GLU A 532 -15.55 6.12 8.06
CA GLU A 532 -16.53 5.46 7.20
C GLU A 532 -16.54 6.03 5.78
N HIS A 533 -16.91 5.20 4.80
CA HIS A 533 -17.10 5.59 3.40
C HIS A 533 -18.43 5.05 2.86
N VAL A 534 -19.25 5.94 2.31
CA VAL A 534 -20.53 5.58 1.66
C VAL A 534 -20.40 5.76 0.16
N ASP A 535 -20.65 4.69 -0.59
CA ASP A 535 -20.80 4.71 -2.03
C ASP A 535 -22.29 4.50 -2.36
N GLU A 536 -23.03 5.60 -2.48
CA GLU A 536 -24.46 5.56 -2.79
C GLU A 536 -24.77 4.91 -4.14
N PRO A 537 -24.04 5.19 -5.25
CA PRO A 537 -24.23 4.51 -6.52
C PRO A 537 -24.05 2.99 -6.43
N ASN A 538 -22.98 2.52 -5.81
CA ASN A 538 -22.73 1.09 -5.64
C ASN A 538 -23.48 0.47 -4.48
N ARG A 539 -24.32 1.22 -3.75
CA ARG A 539 -25.14 0.71 -2.65
C ARG A 539 -24.31 0.05 -1.54
N LEU A 540 -23.13 0.59 -1.23
CA LEU A 540 -22.21 0.04 -0.22
C LEU A 540 -21.86 1.07 0.85
N HIS A 541 -21.56 0.59 2.05
CA HIS A 541 -21.07 1.39 3.16
C HIS A 541 -19.98 0.61 3.91
N PHE A 542 -18.82 1.23 4.06
CA PHE A 542 -17.62 0.72 4.71
C PHE A 542 -17.37 1.42 6.04
N TYR A 543 -16.85 0.69 7.01
CA TYR A 543 -16.61 1.15 8.39
C TYR A 543 -15.21 0.79 8.86
N VAL A 544 -14.56 1.73 9.53
CA VAL A 544 -13.36 1.52 10.34
C VAL A 544 -13.79 1.63 11.80
N VAL A 545 -14.10 0.49 12.40
CA VAL A 545 -14.84 0.42 13.66
C VAL A 545 -13.91 0.54 14.86
N ASP A 546 -12.80 -0.19 14.87
CA ASP A 546 -11.88 -0.20 16.00
C ASP A 546 -10.44 -0.46 15.54
N VAL A 547 -9.49 -0.09 16.38
CA VAL A 547 -8.06 -0.29 16.16
C VAL A 547 -7.44 -1.04 17.34
N ALA A 548 -6.54 -1.96 17.03
CA ALA A 548 -5.74 -2.65 18.03
C ALA A 548 -4.28 -2.67 17.57
N ARG A 549 -3.38 -2.30 18.48
CA ARG A 549 -1.95 -2.57 18.33
C ARG A 549 -1.52 -3.47 19.47
N ALA A 550 -1.03 -4.66 19.14
CA ALA A 550 -0.60 -5.62 20.13
C ALA A 550 0.59 -5.09 20.94
N ALA A 551 0.53 -5.22 22.27
CA ALA A 551 1.49 -4.57 23.17
C ALA A 551 2.88 -5.23 23.18
N ASP A 552 2.95 -6.50 22.79
CA ASP A 552 4.15 -7.33 22.81
C ASP A 552 4.94 -7.28 21.49
N ASP A 553 4.24 -7.37 20.36
CA ASP A 553 4.87 -7.45 19.03
C ASP A 553 4.59 -6.23 18.12
N GLY A 554 3.74 -5.32 18.57
CA GLY A 554 3.43 -4.08 17.85
C GLY A 554 2.53 -4.26 16.64
N VAL A 555 1.94 -5.44 16.40
CA VAL A 555 1.14 -5.69 15.19
C VAL A 555 -0.15 -4.86 15.18
N LEU A 556 -0.33 -4.09 14.11
CA LEU A 556 -1.54 -3.32 13.85
C LEU A 556 -2.66 -4.19 13.27
N ARG A 557 -3.85 -4.05 13.84
CA ARG A 557 -5.09 -4.65 13.37
C ARG A 557 -6.21 -3.63 13.41
N TYR A 558 -7.11 -3.70 12.44
CA TYR A 558 -8.35 -2.95 12.46
C TYR A 558 -9.55 -3.89 12.43
N THR A 559 -10.56 -3.58 13.23
CA THR A 559 -11.91 -4.11 13.00
C THR A 559 -12.58 -3.22 11.97
N VAL A 560 -12.86 -3.77 10.80
CA VAL A 560 -13.57 -3.08 9.72
C VAL A 560 -14.89 -3.77 9.41
N GLY A 561 -15.82 -3.04 8.80
CA GLY A 561 -17.10 -3.59 8.38
C GLY A 561 -17.51 -3.12 6.99
N ALA A 562 -18.37 -3.89 6.35
CA ALA A 562 -18.98 -3.52 5.09
C ALA A 562 -20.42 -4.05 5.01
N ARG A 563 -21.32 -3.23 4.48
CA ARG A 563 -22.72 -3.59 4.27
C ARG A 563 -23.29 -3.04 2.98
N SER A 564 -24.41 -3.62 2.57
CA SER A 564 -25.26 -3.04 1.55
C SER A 564 -26.15 -1.91 2.11
N LEU A 565 -26.44 -0.91 1.29
CA LEU A 565 -27.48 0.11 1.53
C LEU A 565 -28.89 -0.39 1.19
N ASP A 566 -29.02 -1.53 0.51
CA ASP A 566 -30.30 -2.14 0.13
C ASP A 566 -30.84 -3.11 1.19
N ALA A 567 -30.06 -3.37 2.23
CA ALA A 567 -30.50 -4.12 3.41
C ALA A 567 -31.58 -3.32 4.16
N ASN A 568 -32.83 -3.47 3.72
CA ASN A 568 -33.98 -2.87 4.38
C ASN A 568 -34.70 -3.93 5.23
N SER A 569 -34.79 -3.66 6.53
CA SER A 569 -35.34 -4.52 7.60
C SER A 569 -36.83 -4.88 7.47
N THR A 570 -37.44 -4.64 6.31
CA THR A 570 -38.87 -4.83 6.04
C THR A 570 -39.18 -5.81 4.92
N SER A 571 -38.18 -6.28 4.16
CA SER A 571 -38.39 -7.38 3.23
C SER A 571 -38.29 -8.71 3.98
N SER A 572 -39.30 -9.57 3.87
CA SER A 572 -39.35 -10.94 4.38
C SER A 572 -38.29 -11.89 3.78
N SER A 573 -37.22 -11.35 3.20
CA SER A 573 -36.13 -12.03 2.50
C SER A 573 -34.75 -11.82 3.14
N SER A 574 -34.58 -10.92 4.12
CA SER A 574 -33.31 -10.84 4.87
C SER A 574 -33.19 -12.08 5.75
N SER A 575 -32.14 -12.86 5.51
CA SER A 575 -31.84 -14.07 6.29
C SER A 575 -31.13 -13.76 7.61
N THR A 576 -30.92 -12.48 7.93
CA THR A 576 -30.29 -12.01 9.16
C THR A 576 -31.23 -11.10 9.93
N LYS A 577 -31.30 -11.33 11.25
CA LYS A 577 -32.09 -10.55 12.21
C LYS A 577 -31.16 -9.73 13.07
N TYR A 578 -31.41 -8.42 13.14
CA TYR A 578 -30.62 -7.51 13.95
C TYR A 578 -31.27 -7.32 15.31
N GLY A 579 -30.46 -7.16 16.35
CA GLY A 579 -30.92 -7.06 17.71
C GLY A 579 -29.90 -6.38 18.61
N LEU A 580 -30.38 -5.67 19.62
CA LEU A 580 -29.56 -4.87 20.52
C LEU A 580 -30.11 -4.95 21.93
N ALA A 581 -29.23 -5.24 22.89
CA ALA A 581 -29.48 -5.00 24.30
C ALA A 581 -28.39 -4.06 24.85
N LEU A 582 -28.79 -3.01 25.56
CA LEU A 582 -27.89 -2.03 26.16
C LEU A 582 -28.07 -2.02 27.68
N GLY A 583 -26.98 -2.21 28.41
CA GLY A 583 -26.92 -2.12 29.87
C GLY A 583 -26.95 -0.68 30.38
N ASP A 584 -27.33 -0.49 31.65
CA ASP A 584 -27.21 0.83 32.28
C ASP A 584 -25.72 1.24 32.39
N GLY A 585 -25.45 2.53 32.20
CA GLY A 585 -24.08 3.03 32.19
C GLY A 585 -23.53 3.18 33.60
N SER A 586 -22.24 2.89 33.77
CA SER A 586 -21.52 3.06 35.03
C SER A 586 -20.13 3.65 34.81
N ILE A 587 -19.57 4.30 35.84
CA ILE A 587 -18.20 4.81 35.77
C ILE A 587 -17.23 3.61 35.68
N ALA A 588 -16.37 3.61 34.66
CA ALA A 588 -15.33 2.60 34.47
C ALA A 588 -14.41 2.53 35.71
N GLY A 589 -14.08 1.32 36.18
CA GLY A 589 -13.35 1.09 37.43
C GLY A 589 -14.18 0.49 38.57
N GLY A 590 -15.47 0.23 38.36
CA GLY A 590 -16.31 -0.65 39.18
C GLY A 590 -17.63 -0.03 39.64
N ALA A 591 -18.63 -0.87 39.91
CA ALA A 591 -20.01 -0.50 40.26
C ALA A 591 -20.17 0.36 41.54
N ASN A 592 -19.11 0.53 42.32
CA ASN A 592 -19.03 1.37 43.53
C ASN A 592 -18.08 2.57 43.37
N SER A 593 -17.64 2.88 42.15
CA SER A 593 -16.87 4.09 41.88
C SER A 593 -17.74 5.32 42.13
N THR A 594 -17.60 5.91 43.32
CA THR A 594 -18.11 7.25 43.65
C THR A 594 -17.07 8.32 43.32
N ALA A 595 -16.19 8.07 42.34
CA ALA A 595 -15.14 8.99 42.00
C ALA A 595 -15.75 10.32 41.56
N ALA A 596 -15.43 11.38 42.31
CA ALA A 596 -15.77 12.75 41.98
C ALA A 596 -15.26 13.07 40.57
N VAL A 597 -16.18 13.37 39.65
CA VAL A 597 -15.78 13.74 38.29
C VAL A 597 -15.21 15.15 38.32
N THR A 598 -13.94 15.27 37.94
CA THR A 598 -13.24 16.55 37.86
C THR A 598 -13.15 17.02 36.41
N THR A 599 -12.32 18.04 36.16
CA THR A 599 -12.00 18.54 34.82
C THR A 599 -11.26 17.52 33.96
N THR A 600 -10.54 16.57 34.56
CA THR A 600 -9.87 15.47 33.84
C THR A 600 -10.86 14.45 33.29
N GLY A 601 -12.05 14.34 33.91
CA GLY A 601 -13.12 13.48 33.47
C GLY A 601 -13.02 12.03 33.88
N VAL A 602 -14.06 11.28 33.53
CA VAL A 602 -14.20 9.82 33.70
C VAL A 602 -14.85 9.21 32.46
N THR A 603 -14.83 7.88 32.36
CA THR A 603 -15.53 7.14 31.31
C THR A 603 -16.81 6.52 31.88
N CYS A 604 -17.95 6.82 31.27
CA CYS A 604 -19.18 6.05 31.42
C CYS A 604 -19.16 4.87 30.44
N ALA A 605 -19.10 3.66 30.96
CA ALA A 605 -19.10 2.42 30.19
C ALA A 605 -20.50 1.79 30.16
N PHE A 606 -20.95 1.38 28.98
CA PHE A 606 -22.22 0.71 28.73
C PHE A 606 -21.94 -0.64 28.07
N GLU A 607 -22.49 -1.72 28.62
CA GLU A 607 -22.43 -3.04 27.99
C GLU A 607 -23.43 -3.09 26.84
N LEU A 608 -22.94 -3.34 25.62
CA LEU A 608 -23.73 -3.44 24.40
C LEU A 608 -23.65 -4.90 23.93
N SER A 609 -24.79 -5.57 23.84
CA SER A 609 -24.89 -6.96 23.37
C SER A 609 -25.65 -7.03 22.05
N ASN A 610 -25.05 -7.69 21.06
CA ASN A 610 -25.70 -8.00 19.79
C ASN A 610 -26.60 -9.23 19.98
N THR A 611 -27.91 -9.01 20.11
CA THR A 611 -28.89 -10.09 20.28
C THR A 611 -29.44 -10.60 18.94
N GLY A 612 -28.84 -10.18 17.83
CA GLY A 612 -29.17 -10.63 16.49
C GLY A 612 -28.70 -12.06 16.20
N GLY A 613 -28.94 -12.49 14.96
CA GLY A 613 -28.51 -13.79 14.48
C GLY A 613 -28.89 -14.02 13.02
N ALA A 614 -28.17 -14.94 12.38
CA ALA A 614 -28.50 -15.41 11.04
C ALA A 614 -29.42 -16.65 11.08
N ASP A 615 -30.35 -16.72 10.12
CA ASP A 615 -31.19 -17.89 9.89
C ASP A 615 -30.35 -19.07 9.36
N ALA A 616 -30.84 -20.30 9.57
CA ALA A 616 -30.11 -21.52 9.20
C ALA A 616 -29.80 -21.66 7.70
N ASN A 617 -30.52 -20.91 6.85
CA ASN A 617 -30.41 -20.93 5.39
C ASN A 617 -29.78 -19.65 4.83
N VAL A 618 -29.07 -18.86 5.65
CA VAL A 618 -28.33 -17.67 5.20
C VAL A 618 -27.41 -18.05 4.03
N GLN A 619 -27.38 -17.17 3.02
CA GLN A 619 -26.41 -17.29 1.94
C GLN A 619 -25.00 -17.08 2.50
N ARG A 620 -23.97 -17.63 1.83
CA ARG A 620 -22.57 -17.55 2.28
C ARG A 620 -22.36 -17.97 3.74
N ARG A 621 -22.91 -19.13 4.12
CA ARG A 621 -22.74 -19.71 5.46
C ARG A 621 -21.27 -19.97 5.83
N ASP A 622 -20.39 -20.10 4.84
CA ASP A 622 -18.94 -20.11 5.00
C ASP A 622 -18.39 -18.84 5.66
N LEU A 623 -19.08 -17.70 5.52
CA LEU A 623 -18.74 -16.41 6.13
C LEU A 623 -19.50 -16.11 7.43
N LEU A 624 -20.23 -17.09 7.99
CA LEU A 624 -21.10 -16.86 9.16
C LEU A 624 -20.35 -16.30 10.37
N SER A 625 -19.06 -16.63 10.54
CA SER A 625 -18.23 -16.06 11.60
C SER A 625 -18.06 -14.55 11.45
N TYR A 626 -18.09 -14.01 10.24
CA TYR A 626 -17.89 -12.59 9.96
C TYR A 626 -19.20 -11.80 9.92
N PHE A 627 -20.37 -12.46 9.98
CA PHE A 627 -21.62 -11.73 10.06
C PHE A 627 -21.85 -11.14 11.45
N GLY A 628 -22.28 -9.89 11.46
CA GLY A 628 -22.56 -9.15 12.68
C GLY A 628 -23.40 -7.92 12.41
N ASP A 629 -23.18 -6.89 13.21
CA ASP A 629 -23.79 -5.59 13.02
C ASP A 629 -22.83 -4.49 13.45
N VAL A 630 -22.98 -3.32 12.85
CA VAL A 630 -22.30 -2.09 13.28
C VAL A 630 -23.36 -1.22 13.93
N TYR A 631 -23.05 -0.69 15.11
CA TYR A 631 -23.93 0.20 15.85
C TYR A 631 -23.36 1.61 15.86
N ARG A 632 -24.22 2.59 15.57
CA ARG A 632 -23.91 4.01 15.68
C ARG A 632 -24.30 4.55 17.05
N LEU A 633 -23.38 5.29 17.65
CA LEU A 633 -23.50 5.83 19.00
C LEU A 633 -23.77 7.33 18.94
N SER A 634 -24.63 7.81 19.84
CA SER A 634 -24.84 9.24 20.10
C SER A 634 -24.90 9.49 21.60
N ALA A 635 -24.14 10.46 22.09
CA ALA A 635 -24.09 10.79 23.52
C ALA A 635 -24.47 12.25 23.79
N GLN A 636 -25.19 12.46 24.89
CA GLN A 636 -25.59 13.78 25.38
C GLN A 636 -25.43 13.84 26.90
N VAL A 637 -25.29 15.03 27.46
CA VAL A 637 -25.23 15.24 28.91
C VAL A 637 -26.22 16.31 29.35
N ASP A 638 -26.98 15.99 30.40
CA ASP A 638 -27.85 16.92 31.12
C ASP A 638 -27.17 17.33 32.43
N GLY A 639 -26.70 18.58 32.49
CA GLY A 639 -26.00 19.17 33.64
C GLY A 639 -25.19 20.39 33.22
N GLU A 640 -25.49 21.56 33.80
CA GLU A 640 -24.79 22.80 33.47
C GLU A 640 -23.29 22.70 33.83
N GLY A 641 -22.42 23.08 32.89
CA GLY A 641 -20.96 23.01 33.04
C GLY A 641 -20.35 21.61 32.84
N TRP A 642 -21.14 20.60 32.45
CA TRP A 642 -20.63 19.28 32.08
C TRP A 642 -20.38 19.18 30.57
N ARG A 643 -19.38 18.37 30.18
CA ARG A 643 -19.07 18.05 28.78
C ARG A 643 -19.09 16.54 28.57
N VAL A 644 -19.49 16.13 27.37
CA VAL A 644 -19.50 14.73 26.92
C VAL A 644 -18.80 14.61 25.58
N GLN A 645 -18.11 13.49 25.36
CA GLN A 645 -17.51 13.15 24.07
C GLN A 645 -17.63 11.64 23.86
N LEU A 646 -17.85 11.23 22.62
CA LEU A 646 -17.68 9.85 22.19
C LEU A 646 -16.27 9.67 21.62
N PRO A 647 -15.35 8.94 22.26
CA PRO A 647 -14.07 8.59 21.65
C PRO A 647 -14.27 7.79 20.36
N ASN A 648 -15.29 6.94 20.33
CA ASN A 648 -15.70 6.19 19.16
C ASN A 648 -17.21 6.38 18.88
N ALA A 649 -17.56 6.67 17.63
CA ALA A 649 -18.96 6.81 17.19
C ALA A 649 -19.56 5.48 16.71
N LEU A 650 -18.74 4.45 16.55
CA LEU A 650 -19.12 3.13 16.09
C LEU A 650 -18.79 2.07 17.17
N ALA A 651 -19.56 0.99 17.19
CA ALA A 651 -19.25 -0.20 17.96
C ALA A 651 -19.75 -1.43 17.21
N THR A 652 -19.14 -2.59 17.45
CA THR A 652 -19.58 -3.84 16.88
C THR A 652 -19.42 -5.00 17.85
N ALA A 653 -20.24 -6.02 17.67
CA ALA A 653 -20.12 -7.30 18.33
C ALA A 653 -20.64 -8.41 17.39
N PRO A 654 -20.06 -9.60 17.42
CA PRO A 654 -20.61 -10.75 16.68
C PRO A 654 -21.98 -11.12 17.24
N PHE A 655 -22.78 -11.88 16.48
CA PHE A 655 -24.08 -12.35 16.96
C PHE A 655 -23.97 -13.14 18.27
N GLY A 656 -24.79 -12.75 19.25
CA GLY A 656 -24.74 -13.31 20.61
C GLY A 656 -23.56 -12.83 21.46
N GLY A 657 -22.68 -12.00 20.91
CA GLY A 657 -21.55 -11.38 21.60
C GLY A 657 -21.89 -10.02 22.20
N SER A 658 -20.91 -9.45 22.88
CA SER A 658 -21.01 -8.15 23.54
C SER A 658 -19.73 -7.35 23.39
N THR A 659 -19.86 -6.02 23.45
CA THR A 659 -18.76 -5.06 23.51
C THR A 659 -19.06 -3.97 24.54
N THR A 660 -18.14 -3.04 24.73
CA THR A 660 -18.33 -1.89 25.63
C THR A 660 -18.39 -0.60 24.83
N ALA A 661 -19.51 0.11 24.93
CA ALA A 661 -19.62 1.49 24.45
C ALA A 661 -19.15 2.46 25.53
N ASN A 662 -18.13 3.25 25.23
CA ASN A 662 -17.52 4.19 26.17
C ASN A 662 -17.90 5.64 25.84
N VAL A 663 -18.27 6.40 26.86
CA VAL A 663 -18.59 7.82 26.77
C VAL A 663 -17.72 8.59 27.75
N ALA A 664 -16.94 9.54 27.24
CA ALA A 664 -16.12 10.42 28.05
C ALA A 664 -16.98 11.53 28.65
N VAL A 665 -16.82 11.82 29.94
CA VAL A 665 -17.56 12.88 30.63
C VAL A 665 -16.65 13.63 31.60
N ALA A 666 -16.77 14.96 31.64
CA ALA A 666 -16.02 15.79 32.59
C ALA A 666 -16.88 16.94 33.11
N ALA A 667 -16.54 17.41 34.31
CA ALA A 667 -17.21 18.52 34.97
C ALA A 667 -16.27 19.73 35.03
N ALA A 668 -16.72 20.89 34.55
CA ALA A 668 -16.02 22.16 34.77
C ALA A 668 -16.01 22.55 36.26
N GLU A 669 -15.11 23.48 36.63
CA GLU A 669 -15.00 23.97 38.01
C GLU A 669 -16.30 24.60 38.55
N ASN A 670 -17.16 25.13 37.68
CA ASN A 670 -18.46 25.71 38.01
C ASN A 670 -19.66 24.81 37.67
N ALA A 671 -19.41 23.54 37.29
CA ALA A 671 -20.47 22.61 36.92
C ALA A 671 -21.41 22.27 38.09
N THR A 672 -22.66 21.90 37.78
CA THR A 672 -23.63 21.36 38.75
C THR A 672 -23.09 20.13 39.46
N SER A 673 -23.58 19.84 40.67
CA SER A 673 -23.10 18.73 41.51
C SER A 673 -23.29 17.34 40.89
N SER A 674 -24.21 17.22 39.92
CA SER A 674 -24.48 15.98 39.21
C SER A 674 -24.89 16.24 37.78
N ALA A 675 -24.72 15.23 36.93
CA ALA A 675 -25.22 15.19 35.57
C ALA A 675 -25.71 13.79 35.18
N VAL A 676 -26.50 13.74 34.10
CA VAL A 676 -26.98 12.50 33.48
C VAL A 676 -26.42 12.43 32.06
N VAL A 677 -25.53 11.47 31.83
CA VAL A 677 -25.03 11.13 30.49
C VAL A 677 -26.01 10.14 29.87
N THR A 678 -26.54 10.47 28.69
CA THR A 678 -27.44 9.62 27.91
C THR A 678 -26.68 9.09 26.70
N LEU A 679 -26.65 7.77 26.53
CA LEU A 679 -26.15 7.10 25.34
C LEU A 679 -27.32 6.48 24.57
N THR A 680 -27.41 6.80 23.29
CA THR A 680 -28.28 6.14 22.32
C THR A 680 -27.42 5.32 21.36
N VAL A 681 -27.83 4.08 21.13
CA VAL A 681 -27.18 3.12 20.23
C VAL A 681 -28.20 2.65 19.22
N THR A 682 -27.86 2.69 17.94
CA THR A 682 -28.75 2.28 16.84
C THR A 682 -28.00 1.36 15.87
N SER A 683 -28.63 0.29 15.43
CA SER A 683 -28.09 -0.59 14.38
C SER A 683 -28.00 0.16 13.04
N GLU A 684 -26.85 0.03 12.37
CA GLU A 684 -26.66 0.55 11.01
C GLU A 684 -27.37 -0.32 9.95
N SER A 685 -27.68 -1.57 10.30
CA SER A 685 -28.36 -2.53 9.42
C SER A 685 -29.89 -2.48 9.57
N ASP A 686 -30.41 -2.04 10.72
CA ASP A 686 -31.84 -1.82 10.98
C ASP A 686 -32.06 -0.64 11.92
N SER A 687 -32.43 0.52 11.37
CA SER A 687 -32.65 1.74 12.16
C SER A 687 -33.78 1.65 13.19
N THR A 688 -34.65 0.63 13.11
CA THR A 688 -35.68 0.38 14.12
C THR A 688 -35.14 -0.32 15.37
N VAL A 689 -33.96 -0.94 15.28
CA VAL A 689 -33.24 -1.55 16.40
C VAL A 689 -32.39 -0.46 17.05
N SER A 690 -32.93 0.14 18.12
CA SER A 690 -32.28 1.20 18.88
C SER A 690 -32.55 1.06 20.38
N ALA A 691 -31.60 1.47 21.20
CA ALA A 691 -31.70 1.48 22.65
C ALA A 691 -31.05 2.74 23.25
N THR A 692 -31.64 3.25 24.33
CA THR A 692 -31.12 4.40 25.06
C THR A 692 -30.96 4.06 26.53
N LYS A 693 -29.80 4.37 27.09
CA LYS A 693 -29.45 4.14 28.50
C LYS A 693 -28.73 5.35 29.08
N VAL A 694 -28.67 5.40 30.41
CA VAL A 694 -28.08 6.54 31.13
C VAL A 694 -26.97 6.09 32.07
N CYS A 695 -25.99 6.98 32.26
CA CYS A 695 -24.96 6.93 33.29
C CYS A 695 -25.09 8.18 34.15
N ARG A 696 -25.21 8.01 35.47
CA ARG A 696 -25.32 9.14 36.41
C ARG A 696 -23.95 9.42 37.00
N VAL A 697 -23.55 10.69 36.99
CA VAL A 697 -22.25 11.14 37.48
C VAL A 697 -22.40 12.27 38.48
N ALA A 698 -21.46 12.37 39.41
CA ALA A 698 -21.42 13.40 40.44
C ALA A 698 -20.01 13.99 40.51
N LYS A 699 -19.94 15.30 40.78
CA LYS A 699 -18.71 16.07 40.92
C LYS A 699 -18.21 16.07 42.36
#